data_AF-A0A8J4UHN1-F1
#
_entry.id   AF-A0A8J4UHN1-F1
#
_cell.length_a   1.000
_cell.length_b   1.000
_cell.length_c   1.000
_cell.angle_alpha   90.00
_cell.angle_beta   90.00
_cell.angle_gamma   90.00
#
_symmetry.space_group_name_H-M   'P 1'
#
loop_
_entity.id
_entity.type
_entity.pdbx_description
1 polymer ?
#
loop_
_entity_poly.entity_id
_entity_poly.type
_entity_poly.pdbx_seq_one_letter_code
_entity_poly.pdbx_strand_id
1 'polypeptide(L)'
;MDSAHEVDVIQTLRDIMSESRQTRRGDGGAGDKRRDGGRSKVSLHTSHPRTMDRPAQGGLKDNSRPREVIGQLQAEGRGFDKEEELRWRINHLEKDKLELESKLNKEVSGYEAQLTRCRALVEKGEAQRQTLEYELAVVRRDAAAEKTRSEERTSDLIAQNQQLEGLSAELHQRASDLQRALEITQQARCDDERSLQAELRERDHVIHSISTERELLQEENTHLQTLLQGQKDTLQELKDRMDSVQRDRERDAEELRVRMTELRKSVEREERMKKDLETSVQRIKALQESVESERAAHLEVKVNAEVVQYRNTKAELIGRMERAKAASADLIGQLEQEKAESAKLIGRFEQEKAESAKLIGRLEQEKAESAKLIGQLEQEKAESAKLIGRLEQEKAESAKLSVRLQEQERVHTERGQELNLRLLTGCVLAPPQSMMGSFSWAELSVMLQEQADVLTSHLSSANQRIACLESVCEGKEAALTSVCEQLKQREQSWINQREELKTHHTHLITELQTRAQDLRSRLDHAEERLCASERSNSSLQQEVTRLQELVRVCRRDDASLLAACAMLAGCVRAFHDRVCALVRQKNVLKHRVCAAESLHQEVSALLHALGDPGVKGQGRFRGGVWKFRVCAIAALAAIRLRTLRRNTHTLFRAGAGVCVRELELSETHTEGEEDERVTKTLTSSQLCGILHTCMQEVQTELQRPERSVCVLAAARSSFTKLMEKLLPESESGCYGDVGSLARQLGQGLNNLRKTHNLPLRHDGNKVMLSALQQHFLVFTQRLHSAEVERRDLRIELSRIKRRHTHTRNETRDSTHTCCVPVQQFRSVCEELSAALHREQQVQTLLHQQAAQLQELGVTMETHTSQQLEKDHTLAQAVQSLSDAKAELKRKDQSLRSLEKRLSRSQQETQELQQSINRAENTLRMAARSKESLSSYIMSVECRLRELKDRLALSHSTTSQDDFTLHLPTMHQDTDGVQLCGRGAELKACQ
;
A
#
# COMPACT_ATOMS: atom_id res chain seq x y z
N MET A 1 30.17 19.30 -26.02
CA MET A 1 28.93 20.09 -25.88
C MET A 1 28.52 19.98 -24.43
N ASP A 2 28.72 20.96 -23.55
CA ASP A 2 29.01 22.36 -23.77
C ASP A 2 30.03 22.89 -22.75
N SER A 3 31.20 23.25 -23.28
CA SER A 3 32.19 24.14 -22.66
C SER A 3 31.83 25.60 -22.93
N ALA A 4 30.53 25.94 -22.91
CA ALA A 4 30.00 27.25 -23.29
C ALA A 4 29.59 28.12 -22.09
N HIS A 5 29.64 27.59 -20.86
CA HIS A 5 29.23 28.35 -19.66
C HIS A 5 30.38 28.97 -18.84
N GLU A 6 31.65 28.66 -19.15
CA GLU A 6 32.79 29.29 -18.47
C GLU A 6 33.27 30.59 -19.13
N VAL A 7 32.80 30.91 -20.34
CA VAL A 7 33.18 32.15 -21.05
C VAL A 7 32.30 33.34 -20.65
N ASP A 8 31.06 33.10 -20.21
CA ASP A 8 30.13 34.18 -19.83
C ASP A 8 30.44 34.81 -18.46
N VAL A 9 31.03 34.05 -17.54
CA VAL A 9 31.37 34.52 -16.18
C VAL A 9 32.58 35.47 -16.19
N ILE A 10 33.47 35.32 -17.17
CA ILE A 10 34.64 36.21 -17.34
C ILE A 10 34.25 37.51 -18.08
N GLN A 11 33.17 37.50 -18.86
CA GLN A 11 32.67 38.68 -19.56
C GLN A 11 31.81 39.58 -18.63
N THR A 12 31.02 39.01 -17.71
CA THR A 12 30.21 39.79 -16.74
C THR A 12 31.04 40.49 -15.67
N LEU A 13 32.19 39.92 -15.27
CA LEU A 13 33.12 40.57 -14.33
C LEU A 13 33.97 41.69 -14.95
N ARG A 14 34.02 41.78 -16.28
CA ARG A 14 34.70 42.87 -17.00
C ARG A 14 33.81 44.11 -17.13
N ASP A 15 32.50 43.94 -17.28
CA ASP A 15 31.57 45.06 -17.50
C ASP A 15 31.21 45.81 -16.20
N ILE A 16 31.32 45.16 -15.02
CA ILE A 16 31.03 45.80 -13.72
C ILE A 16 32.21 46.69 -13.24
N MET A 17 33.43 46.49 -13.75
CA MET A 17 34.60 47.31 -13.37
C MET A 17 34.88 48.50 -14.32
N SER A 18 34.10 48.68 -15.38
CA SER A 18 34.27 49.78 -16.36
C SER A 18 33.38 51.02 -16.13
N GLU A 19 32.43 51.00 -15.20
CA GLU A 19 31.45 52.12 -15.03
C GLU A 19 31.71 53.08 -13.86
N SER A 20 32.87 53.05 -13.21
CA SER A 20 33.19 53.97 -12.08
C SER A 20 34.22 55.08 -12.37
N ARG A 21 34.52 55.39 -13.64
CA ARG A 21 35.31 56.59 -13.97
C ARG A 21 34.76 57.27 -15.23
N GLN A 22 34.48 58.57 -15.09
CA GLN A 22 33.89 59.51 -16.06
C GLN A 22 32.35 59.38 -16.14
N THR A 23 31.61 60.29 -15.53
CA THR A 23 31.30 61.56 -16.21
C THR A 23 31.04 62.71 -15.24
N ARG A 24 31.81 63.77 -15.48
CA ARG A 24 31.63 65.15 -15.02
C ARG A 24 30.84 65.85 -16.14
N ARG A 25 29.89 66.71 -15.76
CA ARG A 25 29.24 67.81 -16.52
C ARG A 25 27.98 67.49 -17.34
N GLY A 26 26.92 68.25 -16.99
CA GLY A 26 25.92 68.86 -17.88
C GLY A 26 24.80 67.93 -18.35
N ASP A 27 23.57 68.38 -18.62
CA ASP A 27 22.89 69.67 -18.54
C ASP A 27 21.41 69.42 -18.93
N GLY A 28 20.49 70.34 -18.58
CA GLY A 28 19.11 70.41 -19.07
C GLY A 28 18.13 69.46 -18.37
N GLY A 29 16.97 69.85 -17.83
CA GLY A 29 15.97 70.88 -18.16
C GLY A 29 14.62 70.23 -17.78
N ALA A 30 13.49 70.88 -17.50
CA ALA A 30 13.04 72.26 -17.52
C ALA A 30 11.67 72.30 -16.81
N GLY A 31 11.29 73.49 -16.31
CA GLY A 31 9.90 73.93 -16.11
C GLY A 31 9.27 73.66 -14.74
N ASP A 32 8.60 74.59 -14.06
CA ASP A 32 8.23 75.96 -14.42
C ASP A 32 7.75 76.75 -13.17
N LYS A 33 8.25 78.00 -13.03
CA LYS A 33 7.54 79.26 -12.69
C LYS A 33 6.69 79.39 -11.37
N ARG A 34 6.78 80.44 -10.53
CA ARG A 34 6.89 81.91 -10.79
C ARG A 34 7.35 82.77 -9.58
N ARG A 35 8.07 83.87 -9.92
CA ARG A 35 8.05 85.33 -9.52
C ARG A 35 8.09 85.76 -8.03
N ASP A 36 8.70 86.89 -7.61
CA ASP A 36 9.26 88.13 -8.22
C ASP A 36 10.39 88.67 -7.29
N GLY A 37 11.53 89.22 -7.76
CA GLY A 37 11.77 90.66 -8.04
C GLY A 37 12.33 91.40 -6.79
N GLY A 38 13.48 92.07 -6.72
CA GLY A 38 14.37 92.62 -7.74
C GLY A 38 15.71 93.13 -7.15
N ARG A 39 16.40 93.93 -7.96
CA ARG A 39 17.85 94.02 -8.19
C ARG A 39 18.46 95.31 -7.60
N SER A 40 19.72 95.27 -7.14
CA SER A 40 20.84 96.08 -7.68
C SER A 40 22.09 96.03 -6.80
N LYS A 41 23.20 95.60 -7.41
CA LYS A 41 24.59 95.78 -6.96
C LYS A 41 25.20 96.89 -7.82
N VAL A 42 25.83 97.88 -7.18
CA VAL A 42 26.85 98.74 -7.80
C VAL A 42 28.02 98.86 -6.82
N SER A 43 29.21 98.65 -7.38
CA SER A 43 30.55 98.82 -6.81
C SER A 43 30.99 100.28 -6.90
N LEU A 44 31.83 100.74 -5.95
CA LEU A 44 32.98 101.68 -6.08
C LEU A 44 33.44 102.04 -4.64
N HIS A 45 34.56 101.48 -4.15
CA HIS A 45 35.95 101.97 -4.22
C HIS A 45 36.37 102.96 -3.10
N THR A 46 37.26 102.43 -2.24
CA THR A 46 38.52 103.01 -1.71
C THR A 46 38.53 104.40 -1.05
N SER A 47 38.98 104.48 0.21
CA SER A 47 40.36 104.93 0.55
C SER A 47 40.61 105.11 2.06
N HIS A 48 41.70 104.49 2.54
CA HIS A 48 42.54 104.84 3.72
C HIS A 48 43.09 106.29 3.64
N PRO A 49 43.64 106.94 4.71
CA PRO A 49 44.89 106.56 5.43
C PRO A 49 44.89 106.87 6.96
N ARG A 50 45.65 106.14 7.81
CA ARG A 50 47.08 106.26 8.19
C ARG A 50 47.58 107.63 8.68
N THR A 51 47.99 107.63 9.94
CA THR A 51 49.02 108.41 10.63
C THR A 51 50.15 108.95 9.74
N MET A 52 50.57 110.20 9.94
CA MET A 52 51.93 110.59 10.37
C MET A 52 52.10 112.13 10.41
N ASP A 53 52.76 112.58 11.47
CA ASP A 53 53.77 113.65 11.59
C ASP A 53 53.63 115.05 10.95
N ARG A 54 53.88 116.03 11.84
CA ARG A 54 54.41 117.39 11.62
C ARG A 54 55.55 117.41 10.58
N PRO A 55 55.77 118.50 9.81
CA PRO A 55 56.50 119.65 10.37
C PRO A 55 56.16 121.06 9.84
N ALA A 56 56.68 122.01 10.62
CA ALA A 56 57.09 123.39 10.41
C ALA A 56 56.95 124.13 9.05
N GLN A 57 56.56 125.41 9.24
CA GLN A 57 57.15 126.65 8.70
C GLN A 57 56.82 127.19 7.30
N GLY A 58 56.36 128.44 7.31
CA GLY A 58 56.65 129.48 6.32
C GLY A 58 55.59 129.61 5.22
N GLY A 59 54.93 130.74 4.98
CA GLY A 59 55.03 132.06 5.57
C GLY A 59 54.09 133.04 4.86
N LEU A 60 53.66 134.03 5.66
CA LEU A 60 53.48 135.45 5.36
C LEU A 60 52.36 135.95 4.42
N LYS A 61 51.84 137.10 4.89
CA LYS A 61 51.01 138.14 4.29
C LYS A 61 49.50 137.93 4.44
N ASP A 62 48.70 138.85 4.94
CA ASP A 62 48.93 140.20 5.46
C ASP A 62 47.72 140.53 6.34
N ASN A 63 47.97 141.03 7.56
CA ASN A 63 47.32 142.20 8.12
C ASN A 63 47.63 142.27 9.61
N SER A 64 48.70 142.99 9.92
CA SER A 64 48.77 143.68 11.19
C SER A 64 49.21 145.11 10.96
N ARG A 65 48.54 146.00 11.69
CA ARG A 65 48.94 147.36 12.13
C ARG A 65 48.38 148.52 11.29
N PRO A 66 48.18 149.72 11.90
CA PRO A 66 48.76 150.16 13.18
C PRO A 66 47.82 150.92 14.17
N ARG A 67 48.23 150.90 15.44
CA ARG A 67 48.19 152.09 16.31
C ARG A 67 49.05 153.17 15.65
N GLU A 68 48.46 154.24 15.12
CA GLU A 68 49.08 155.58 14.98
C GLU A 68 48.11 156.57 14.31
N VAL A 69 47.30 157.27 15.12
CA VAL A 69 46.91 158.68 14.88
C VAL A 69 46.90 159.36 16.25
N ILE A 70 48.08 159.75 16.73
CA ILE A 70 48.25 160.89 17.64
C ILE A 70 49.09 161.89 16.83
N GLY A 71 48.48 163.01 16.44
CA GLY A 71 49.20 164.13 15.87
C GLY A 71 48.42 164.85 14.77
N GLN A 72 47.96 166.07 15.10
CA GLN A 72 47.52 167.14 14.19
C GLN A 72 46.02 167.22 13.86
N LEU A 73 45.21 167.55 14.88
CA LEU A 73 44.41 168.78 14.88
C LEU A 73 44.33 169.26 16.35
N GLN A 74 45.40 169.92 16.79
CA GLN A 74 45.28 170.98 17.78
C GLN A 74 44.60 172.18 17.11
N ALA A 75 43.74 172.86 17.87
CA ALA A 75 42.77 173.92 17.51
C ALA A 75 41.45 173.34 16.96
N GLU A 76 40.33 173.24 17.69
CA GLU A 76 39.90 173.91 18.92
C GLU A 76 38.97 173.00 19.77
N GLY A 77 39.21 172.97 21.08
CA GLY A 77 38.21 172.83 22.16
C GLY A 77 37.15 171.70 22.17
N ARG A 78 37.35 170.75 23.11
CA ARG A 78 36.35 169.97 23.91
C ARG A 78 35.91 168.58 23.39
N GLY A 79 36.10 167.55 24.23
CA GLY A 79 35.34 166.28 24.21
C GLY A 79 36.11 165.06 24.75
N PHE A 80 36.01 164.79 26.06
CA PHE A 80 36.66 163.67 26.77
C PHE A 80 35.95 162.30 26.60
N ASP A 81 35.03 162.14 25.64
CA ASP A 81 34.07 161.00 25.61
C ASP A 81 34.45 159.79 24.71
N LYS A 82 35.42 159.89 23.78
CA LYS A 82 35.62 158.86 22.72
C LYS A 82 36.47 157.64 23.09
N GLU A 83 37.40 157.74 24.05
CA GLU A 83 38.28 156.61 24.41
C GLU A 83 37.59 155.60 25.34
N GLU A 84 36.74 156.08 26.25
CA GLU A 84 35.91 155.22 27.11
C GLU A 84 34.90 154.42 26.27
N GLU A 85 34.36 155.02 25.20
CA GLU A 85 33.44 154.37 24.26
C GLU A 85 34.10 153.17 23.54
N LEU A 86 35.36 153.30 23.09
CA LEU A 86 36.09 152.21 22.45
C LEU A 86 36.41 151.05 23.40
N ARG A 87 36.78 151.35 24.66
CA ARG A 87 37.03 150.30 25.67
C ARG A 87 35.75 149.55 26.04
N TRP A 88 34.63 150.26 26.15
CA TRP A 88 33.33 149.63 26.36
C TRP A 88 32.96 148.72 25.18
N ARG A 89 33.22 149.16 23.94
CA ARG A 89 32.95 148.36 22.73
C ARG A 89 33.80 147.10 22.65
N ILE A 90 35.09 147.16 22.99
CA ILE A 90 35.98 145.99 23.01
C ILE A 90 35.51 144.99 24.08
N ASN A 91 35.25 145.44 25.31
CA ASN A 91 34.73 144.57 26.37
C ASN A 91 33.39 143.94 25.99
N HIS A 92 32.52 144.69 25.30
CA HIS A 92 31.24 144.17 24.82
C HIS A 92 31.44 143.08 23.75
N LEU A 93 32.33 143.28 22.78
CA LEU A 93 32.66 142.29 21.76
C LEU A 93 33.38 141.05 22.33
N GLU A 94 34.24 141.22 23.33
CA GLU A 94 34.86 140.09 24.03
C GLU A 94 33.84 139.27 24.82
N LYS A 95 32.89 139.95 25.48
CA LYS A 95 31.75 139.29 26.12
C LYS A 95 30.90 138.53 25.11
N ASP A 96 30.54 139.15 23.99
CA ASP A 96 29.77 138.50 22.92
C ASP A 96 30.54 137.29 22.34
N LYS A 97 31.86 137.42 22.16
CA LYS A 97 32.72 136.31 21.72
C LYS A 97 32.72 135.16 22.72
N LEU A 98 32.88 135.44 24.02
CA LEU A 98 32.81 134.42 25.08
C LEU A 98 31.42 133.77 25.17
N GLU A 99 30.35 134.55 24.97
CA GLU A 99 28.99 134.03 24.92
C GLU A 99 28.77 133.12 23.70
N LEU A 100 29.31 133.48 22.53
CA LEU A 100 29.30 132.64 21.32
C LEU A 100 30.16 131.37 21.50
N GLU A 101 31.36 131.48 22.08
CA GLU A 101 32.21 130.32 22.40
C GLU A 101 31.54 129.41 23.43
N SER A 102 30.84 129.95 24.42
CA SER A 102 30.04 129.18 25.39
C SER A 102 28.88 128.46 24.70
N LYS A 103 28.18 129.11 23.76
CA LYS A 103 27.12 128.48 22.96
C LYS A 103 27.66 127.36 22.07
N LEU A 104 28.76 127.61 21.35
CA LEU A 104 29.41 126.62 20.50
C LEU A 104 29.90 125.42 21.33
N ASN A 105 30.54 125.66 22.49
CA ASN A 105 30.98 124.57 23.38
C ASN A 105 29.81 123.75 23.93
N LYS A 106 28.68 124.39 24.23
CA LYS A 106 27.45 123.67 24.62
C LYS A 106 26.93 122.81 23.48
N GLU A 107 26.87 123.33 22.26
CA GLU A 107 26.46 122.56 21.07
C GLU A 107 27.42 121.39 20.79
N VAL A 108 28.74 121.63 20.82
CA VAL A 108 29.76 120.59 20.65
C VAL A 108 29.63 119.51 21.71
N SER A 109 29.50 119.88 23.00
CA SER A 109 29.28 118.90 24.08
C SER A 109 27.97 118.12 23.91
N GLY A 110 26.93 118.76 23.36
CA GLY A 110 25.65 118.14 23.01
C GLY A 110 25.81 117.09 21.91
N TYR A 111 26.56 117.43 20.85
CA TYR A 111 26.86 116.50 19.75
C TYR A 111 27.79 115.37 20.19
N GLU A 112 28.81 115.62 21.01
CA GLU A 112 29.68 114.59 21.58
C GLU A 112 28.89 113.62 22.47
N ALA A 113 27.95 114.12 23.28
CA ALA A 113 27.06 113.29 24.08
C ALA A 113 26.09 112.47 23.21
N GLN A 114 25.62 113.01 22.08
CA GLN A 114 24.82 112.23 21.11
C GLN A 114 25.68 111.16 20.43
N LEU A 115 26.90 111.49 20.04
CA LEU A 115 27.81 110.58 19.34
C LEU A 115 28.25 109.42 20.24
N THR A 116 28.51 109.67 21.53
CA THR A 116 28.77 108.61 22.52
C THR A 116 27.55 107.71 22.74
N ARG A 117 26.34 108.25 22.82
CA ARG A 117 25.10 107.45 22.85
C ARG A 117 24.93 106.58 21.60
N CYS A 118 25.17 107.14 20.42
CA CYS A 118 25.12 106.39 19.16
C CYS A 118 26.17 105.27 19.13
N ARG A 119 27.41 105.52 19.55
CA ARG A 119 28.46 104.47 19.65
C ARG A 119 28.05 103.34 20.58
N ALA A 120 27.56 103.66 21.78
CA ALA A 120 27.10 102.65 22.74
C ALA A 120 25.92 101.80 22.20
N LEU A 121 25.00 102.40 21.44
CA LEU A 121 23.92 101.67 20.78
C LEU A 121 24.43 100.75 19.67
N VAL A 122 25.42 101.19 18.89
CA VAL A 122 26.06 100.36 17.86
C VAL A 122 26.81 99.18 18.48
N GLU A 123 27.62 99.41 19.52
CA GLU A 123 28.33 98.36 20.24
C GLU A 123 27.37 97.33 20.85
N LYS A 124 26.27 97.79 21.45
CA LYS A 124 25.21 96.91 21.96
C LYS A 124 24.56 96.09 20.84
N GLY A 125 24.25 96.73 19.71
CA GLY A 125 23.68 96.06 18.53
C GLY A 125 24.65 95.04 17.93
N GLU A 126 25.95 95.33 17.92
CA GLU A 126 26.98 94.44 17.41
C GLU A 126 27.20 93.23 18.33
N ALA A 127 27.19 93.43 19.65
CA ALA A 127 27.19 92.33 20.62
C ALA A 127 25.96 91.43 20.45
N GLN A 128 24.77 92.02 20.25
CA GLN A 128 23.54 91.25 19.98
C GLN A 128 23.62 90.47 18.65
N ARG A 129 24.16 91.09 17.59
CA ARG A 129 24.39 90.41 16.30
C ARG A 129 25.31 89.20 16.47
N GLN A 130 26.43 89.36 17.19
CA GLN A 130 27.38 88.27 17.44
C GLN A 130 26.74 87.11 18.24
N THR A 131 25.94 87.42 19.27
CA THR A 131 25.20 86.39 20.02
C THR A 131 24.24 85.62 19.12
N LEU A 132 23.45 86.33 18.30
CA LEU A 132 22.51 85.69 17.37
C LEU A 132 23.23 84.87 16.28
N GLU A 133 24.37 85.34 15.79
CA GLU A 133 25.20 84.59 14.83
C GLU A 133 25.74 83.29 15.43
N TYR A 134 26.17 83.32 16.69
CA TYR A 134 26.58 82.12 17.41
C TYR A 134 25.41 81.15 17.62
N GLU A 135 24.26 81.64 18.09
CA GLU A 135 23.05 80.82 18.27
C GLU A 135 22.61 80.17 16.95
N LEU A 136 22.61 80.91 15.84
CA LEU A 136 22.33 80.37 14.50
C LEU A 136 23.36 79.33 14.06
N ALA A 137 24.64 79.51 14.39
CA ALA A 137 25.68 78.54 14.07
C ALA A 137 25.50 77.23 14.86
N VAL A 138 25.14 77.31 16.14
CA VAL A 138 24.81 76.14 16.98
C VAL A 138 23.60 75.41 16.43
N VAL A 139 22.49 76.11 16.17
CA VAL A 139 21.28 75.50 15.61
C VAL A 139 21.55 74.84 14.26
N ARG A 140 22.36 75.46 13.38
CA ARG A 140 22.77 74.85 12.10
C ARG A 140 23.59 73.58 12.30
N ARG A 141 24.50 73.56 13.27
CA ARG A 141 25.30 72.38 13.59
C ARG A 141 24.41 71.26 14.12
N ASP A 142 23.50 71.56 15.03
CA ASP A 142 22.59 70.57 15.62
C ASP A 142 21.62 70.02 14.57
N ALA A 143 21.08 70.88 13.70
CA ALA A 143 20.25 70.46 12.58
C ALA A 143 21.02 69.56 11.58
N ALA A 144 22.29 69.86 11.31
CA ALA A 144 23.14 69.02 10.48
C ALA A 144 23.42 67.66 11.14
N ALA A 145 23.69 67.63 12.44
CA ALA A 145 23.91 66.39 13.18
C ALA A 145 22.65 65.52 13.27
N GLU A 146 21.47 66.13 13.44
CA GLU A 146 20.22 65.36 13.44
C GLU A 146 19.88 64.86 12.03
N LYS A 147 20.20 65.62 10.99
CA LYS A 147 20.08 65.16 9.60
C LYS A 147 20.96 63.92 9.36
N THR A 148 22.23 63.94 9.74
CA THR A 148 23.12 62.77 9.55
C THR A 148 22.63 61.56 10.35
N ARG A 149 22.17 61.74 11.59
CA ARG A 149 21.57 60.66 12.38
C ARG A 149 20.30 60.10 11.73
N SER A 150 19.48 60.95 11.12
CA SER A 150 18.29 60.48 10.39
C SER A 150 18.66 59.71 9.13
N GLU A 151 19.70 60.12 8.40
CA GLU A 151 20.21 59.44 7.21
C GLU A 151 20.87 58.09 7.55
N GLU A 152 21.57 58.00 8.68
CA GLU A 152 22.10 56.75 9.25
C GLU A 152 20.94 55.81 9.60
N ARG A 153 19.93 56.28 10.36
CA ARG A 153 18.73 55.49 10.68
C ARG A 153 18.00 55.00 9.43
N THR A 154 17.87 55.82 8.38
CA THR A 154 17.22 55.37 7.13
C THR A 154 18.08 54.34 6.41
N SER A 155 19.41 54.46 6.45
CA SER A 155 20.32 53.48 5.86
C SER A 155 20.25 52.13 6.58
N ASP A 156 20.20 52.14 7.92
CA ASP A 156 20.04 50.93 8.74
C ASP A 156 18.71 50.23 8.46
N LEU A 157 17.61 50.99 8.36
CA LEU A 157 16.30 50.46 8.01
C LEU A 157 16.27 49.86 6.59
N ILE A 158 16.96 50.49 5.63
CA ILE A 158 17.09 49.94 4.27
C ILE A 158 17.87 48.62 4.30
N ALA A 159 18.97 48.54 5.04
CA ALA A 159 19.74 47.30 5.18
C ALA A 159 18.92 46.18 5.83
N GLN A 160 18.15 46.49 6.89
CA GLN A 160 17.24 45.53 7.52
C GLN A 160 16.14 45.06 6.56
N ASN A 161 15.54 45.97 5.78
CA ASN A 161 14.54 45.60 4.77
C ASN A 161 15.12 44.66 3.71
N GLN A 162 16.34 44.92 3.21
CA GLN A 162 17.01 44.03 2.26
C GLN A 162 17.27 42.64 2.85
N GLN A 163 17.63 42.56 4.13
CA GLN A 163 17.78 41.27 4.82
C GLN A 163 16.45 40.52 4.94
N LEU A 164 15.37 41.23 5.30
CA LEU A 164 14.02 40.63 5.37
C LEU A 164 13.52 40.20 3.99
N GLU A 165 13.82 40.94 2.92
CA GLU A 165 13.53 40.55 1.55
C GLU A 165 14.29 39.28 1.14
N GLY A 166 15.57 39.17 1.52
CA GLY A 166 16.36 37.96 1.33
C GLY A 166 15.76 36.74 2.05
N LEU A 167 15.44 36.88 3.34
CA LEU A 167 14.78 35.82 4.11
C LEU A 167 13.41 35.45 3.55
N SER A 168 12.63 36.43 3.09
CA SER A 168 11.35 36.20 2.43
C SER A 168 11.54 35.39 1.14
N ALA A 169 12.51 35.75 0.29
CA ALA A 169 12.81 35.01 -0.93
C ALA A 169 13.24 33.56 -0.65
N GLU A 170 14.07 33.33 0.37
CA GLU A 170 14.45 31.98 0.81
C GLU A 170 13.25 31.15 1.30
N LEU A 171 12.36 31.75 2.08
CA LEU A 171 11.14 31.09 2.55
C LEU A 171 10.20 30.76 1.39
N HIS A 172 10.04 31.65 0.42
CA HIS A 172 9.25 31.39 -0.79
C HIS A 172 9.86 30.25 -1.62
N GLN A 173 11.18 30.21 -1.78
CA GLN A 173 11.86 29.12 -2.47
C GLN A 173 11.65 27.78 -1.75
N ARG A 174 11.83 27.74 -0.42
CA ARG A 174 11.58 26.54 0.38
C ARG A 174 10.12 26.07 0.29
N ALA A 175 9.17 27.00 0.31
CA ALA A 175 7.76 26.67 0.13
C ALA A 175 7.49 26.04 -1.24
N SER A 176 8.08 26.59 -2.32
CA SER A 176 7.99 26.03 -3.67
C SER A 176 8.63 24.64 -3.78
N ASP A 177 9.79 24.43 -3.14
CA ASP A 177 10.49 23.15 -3.14
C ASP A 177 9.67 22.07 -2.40
N LEU A 178 9.11 22.43 -1.24
CA LEU A 178 8.23 21.54 -0.47
C LEU A 178 6.94 21.22 -1.24
N GLN A 179 6.37 22.20 -1.95
CA GLN A 179 5.21 21.97 -2.79
C GLN A 179 5.51 20.99 -3.93
N ARG A 180 6.65 21.13 -4.61
CA ARG A 180 7.10 20.18 -5.64
C ARG A 180 7.35 18.79 -5.07
N ALA A 181 7.99 18.68 -3.90
CA ALA A 181 8.19 17.40 -3.22
C ALA A 181 6.85 16.74 -2.85
N LEU A 182 5.87 17.52 -2.40
CA LEU A 182 4.52 17.03 -2.12
C LEU A 182 3.82 16.52 -3.39
N GLU A 183 3.91 17.25 -4.50
CA GLU A 183 3.34 16.81 -5.78
C GLU A 183 3.97 15.50 -6.28
N ILE A 184 5.30 15.37 -6.19
CA ILE A 184 6.02 14.15 -6.57
C ILE A 184 5.59 12.97 -5.69
N THR A 185 5.49 13.16 -4.38
CA THR A 185 5.08 12.08 -3.45
C THR A 185 3.61 11.69 -3.64
N GLN A 186 2.73 12.65 -3.93
CA GLN A 186 1.34 12.36 -4.28
C GLN A 186 1.23 11.58 -5.59
N GLN A 187 2.00 11.97 -6.61
CA GLN A 187 2.02 11.26 -7.89
C GLN A 187 2.55 9.83 -7.74
N ALA A 188 3.66 9.64 -7.02
CA ALA A 188 4.20 8.31 -6.74
C ALA A 188 3.17 7.43 -6.01
N ARG A 189 2.48 7.97 -5.00
CA ARG A 189 1.41 7.26 -4.31
C ARG A 189 0.25 6.88 -5.24
N CYS A 190 -0.16 7.77 -6.15
CA CYS A 190 -1.20 7.47 -7.13
C CYS A 190 -0.77 6.37 -8.12
N ASP A 191 0.50 6.37 -8.52
CA ASP A 191 1.05 5.34 -9.41
C ASP A 191 1.13 3.98 -8.70
N ASP A 192 1.56 3.96 -7.45
CA ASP A 192 1.55 2.75 -6.61
C ASP A 192 0.13 2.20 -6.41
N GLU A 193 -0.86 3.07 -6.15
CA GLU A 193 -2.26 2.68 -6.02
C GLU A 193 -2.81 2.06 -7.31
N ARG A 194 -2.47 2.63 -8.47
CA ARG A 194 -2.83 2.05 -9.78
C ARG A 194 -2.17 0.70 -10.01
N SER A 195 -0.89 0.54 -9.65
CA SER A 195 -0.17 -0.72 -9.77
C SER A 195 -0.79 -1.80 -8.88
N LEU A 196 -1.07 -1.49 -7.62
CA LEU A 196 -1.73 -2.41 -6.69
C LEU A 196 -3.14 -2.80 -7.17
N GLN A 197 -3.91 -1.85 -7.72
CA GLN A 197 -5.22 -2.16 -8.32
C GLN A 197 -5.09 -3.09 -9.54
N ALA A 198 -4.06 -2.92 -10.37
CA ALA A 198 -3.81 -3.81 -11.50
C ALA A 198 -3.47 -5.22 -11.01
N GLU A 199 -2.56 -5.36 -10.04
CA GLU A 199 -2.23 -6.65 -9.43
C GLU A 199 -3.45 -7.33 -8.79
N LEU A 200 -4.33 -6.57 -8.12
CA LEU A 200 -5.56 -7.11 -7.55
C LEU A 200 -6.49 -7.64 -8.64
N ARG A 201 -6.66 -6.93 -9.76
CA ARG A 201 -7.48 -7.42 -10.89
C ARG A 201 -6.90 -8.68 -11.52
N GLU A 202 -5.58 -8.76 -11.65
CA GLU A 202 -4.91 -9.97 -12.15
C GLU A 202 -5.11 -11.15 -11.19
N ARG A 203 -4.97 -10.91 -9.88
CA ARG A 203 -5.26 -11.93 -8.85
C ARG A 203 -6.71 -12.38 -8.90
N ASP A 204 -7.65 -11.46 -9.02
CA ASP A 204 -9.07 -11.78 -9.16
C ASP A 204 -9.31 -12.62 -10.43
N HIS A 205 -8.70 -12.27 -11.56
CA HIS A 205 -8.79 -13.09 -12.78
C HIS A 205 -8.25 -14.51 -12.58
N VAL A 206 -7.11 -14.67 -11.91
CA VAL A 206 -6.54 -15.99 -11.61
C VAL A 206 -7.44 -16.77 -10.65
N ILE A 207 -8.00 -16.13 -9.62
CA ILE A 207 -8.94 -16.76 -8.69
C ILE A 207 -10.19 -17.26 -9.44
N HIS A 208 -10.75 -16.44 -10.33
CA HIS A 208 -11.89 -16.85 -11.16
C HIS A 208 -11.52 -18.00 -12.09
N SER A 209 -10.35 -17.99 -12.71
CA SER A 209 -9.89 -19.10 -13.54
C SER A 209 -9.79 -20.40 -12.73
N ILE A 210 -9.16 -20.35 -11.55
CA ILE A 210 -9.02 -21.51 -10.66
C ILE A 210 -10.37 -21.98 -10.14
N SER A 211 -11.31 -21.07 -9.84
CA SER A 211 -12.65 -21.46 -9.40
C SER A 211 -13.40 -22.18 -10.52
N THR A 212 -13.33 -21.70 -11.76
CA THR A 212 -13.95 -22.37 -12.91
C THR A 212 -13.34 -23.75 -13.17
N GLU A 213 -12.01 -23.89 -13.07
CA GLU A 213 -11.34 -25.18 -13.22
C GLU A 213 -11.73 -26.14 -12.08
N ARG A 214 -11.85 -25.64 -10.85
CA ARG A 214 -12.33 -26.43 -9.71
C ARG A 214 -13.76 -26.91 -9.91
N GLU A 215 -14.65 -26.06 -10.42
CA GLU A 215 -16.04 -26.42 -10.74
C GLU A 215 -16.09 -27.54 -11.79
N LEU A 216 -15.33 -27.41 -12.88
CA LEU A 216 -15.23 -28.44 -13.93
C LEU A 216 -14.69 -29.77 -13.38
N LEU A 217 -13.62 -29.72 -12.57
CA LEU A 217 -13.08 -30.93 -11.94
C LEU A 217 -14.07 -31.57 -10.95
N GLN A 218 -14.88 -30.76 -10.27
CA GLN A 218 -15.92 -31.25 -9.39
C GLN A 218 -17.04 -31.93 -10.18
N GLU A 219 -17.46 -31.35 -11.31
CA GLU A 219 -18.40 -31.98 -12.24
C GLU A 219 -17.87 -33.32 -12.76
N GLU A 220 -16.61 -33.36 -13.24
CA GLU A 220 -15.98 -34.60 -13.69
C GLU A 220 -15.90 -35.65 -12.57
N ASN A 221 -15.54 -35.25 -11.35
CA ASN A 221 -15.49 -36.18 -10.21
C ASN A 221 -16.88 -36.73 -9.89
N THR A 222 -17.93 -35.91 -9.91
CA THR A 222 -19.31 -36.41 -9.73
C THR A 222 -19.73 -37.34 -10.87
N HIS A 223 -19.31 -37.07 -12.10
CA HIS A 223 -19.56 -37.95 -13.24
C HIS A 223 -18.85 -39.30 -13.09
N LEU A 224 -17.58 -39.29 -12.68
CA LEU A 224 -16.82 -40.51 -12.40
C LEU A 224 -17.43 -41.31 -11.24
N GLN A 225 -17.90 -40.63 -10.19
CA GLN A 225 -18.60 -41.28 -9.07
C GLN A 225 -19.90 -41.96 -9.52
N THR A 226 -20.69 -41.32 -10.38
CA THR A 226 -21.93 -41.93 -10.90
C THR A 226 -21.63 -43.13 -11.81
N LEU A 227 -20.62 -43.05 -12.68
CA LEU A 227 -20.14 -44.19 -13.47
C LEU A 227 -19.66 -45.35 -12.61
N LEU A 228 -18.87 -45.06 -11.57
CA LEU A 228 -18.33 -46.06 -10.67
C LEU A 228 -19.43 -46.69 -9.81
N GLN A 229 -20.45 -45.92 -9.41
CA GLN A 229 -21.65 -46.46 -8.76
C GLN A 229 -22.44 -47.36 -9.72
N GLY A 230 -22.65 -46.95 -10.97
CA GLY A 230 -23.28 -47.79 -11.98
C GLY A 230 -22.54 -49.10 -12.21
N GLN A 231 -21.20 -49.08 -12.24
CA GLN A 231 -20.40 -50.30 -12.32
C GLN A 231 -20.57 -51.20 -11.07
N LYS A 232 -20.60 -50.63 -9.86
CA LYS A 232 -20.88 -51.40 -8.63
C LYS A 232 -22.25 -52.06 -8.69
N ASP A 233 -23.27 -51.34 -9.15
CA ASP A 233 -24.63 -51.86 -9.25
C ASP A 233 -24.69 -53.03 -10.26
N THR A 234 -24.03 -52.90 -11.43
CA THR A 234 -23.95 -53.99 -12.41
C THR A 234 -23.20 -55.21 -11.88
N LEU A 235 -22.11 -55.02 -11.13
CA LEU A 235 -21.37 -56.12 -10.51
C LEU A 235 -22.21 -56.82 -9.43
N GLN A 236 -22.99 -56.06 -8.66
CA GLN A 236 -23.91 -56.62 -7.67
C GLN A 236 -25.02 -57.43 -8.36
N GLU A 237 -25.62 -56.91 -9.43
CA GLU A 237 -26.62 -57.64 -10.20
C GLU A 237 -26.07 -58.94 -10.80
N LEU A 238 -24.85 -58.91 -11.35
CA LEU A 238 -24.17 -60.10 -11.87
C LEU A 238 -23.89 -61.13 -10.76
N LYS A 239 -23.50 -60.67 -9.56
CA LYS A 239 -23.30 -61.53 -8.40
C LYS A 239 -24.61 -62.20 -7.98
N ASP A 240 -25.69 -61.44 -7.88
CA ASP A 240 -27.00 -61.99 -7.49
C ASP A 240 -27.51 -63.02 -8.52
N ARG A 241 -27.25 -62.79 -9.82
CA ARG A 241 -27.53 -63.75 -10.90
C ARG A 241 -26.67 -65.01 -10.80
N MET A 242 -25.39 -64.86 -10.48
CA MET A 242 -24.51 -66.01 -10.26
C MET A 242 -24.99 -66.84 -9.07
N ASP A 243 -25.39 -66.19 -7.98
CA ASP A 243 -25.94 -66.85 -6.79
C ASP A 243 -27.30 -67.51 -7.07
N SER A 244 -28.15 -66.94 -7.94
CA SER A 244 -29.39 -67.60 -8.36
C SER A 244 -29.11 -68.84 -9.20
N VAL A 245 -28.23 -68.75 -10.19
CA VAL A 245 -27.82 -69.89 -11.03
C VAL A 245 -27.18 -70.98 -10.19
N GLN A 246 -26.36 -70.62 -9.20
CA GLN A 246 -25.75 -71.59 -8.28
C GLN A 246 -26.81 -72.32 -7.45
N ARG A 247 -27.79 -71.60 -6.90
CA ARG A 247 -28.91 -72.21 -6.17
C ARG A 247 -29.77 -73.11 -7.07
N ASP A 248 -29.97 -72.74 -8.33
CA ASP A 248 -30.71 -73.57 -9.29
C ASP A 248 -29.95 -74.87 -9.59
N ARG A 249 -28.63 -74.79 -9.82
CA ARG A 249 -27.77 -75.98 -9.99
C ARG A 249 -27.79 -76.91 -8.77
N GLU A 250 -27.80 -76.35 -7.57
CA GLU A 250 -27.90 -77.13 -6.34
C GLU A 250 -29.25 -77.84 -6.21
N ARG A 251 -30.35 -77.17 -6.61
CA ARG A 251 -31.69 -77.78 -6.67
C ARG A 251 -31.73 -78.90 -7.71
N ASP A 252 -31.24 -78.68 -8.91
CA ASP A 252 -31.19 -79.70 -9.97
C ASP A 252 -30.34 -80.91 -9.54
N ALA A 253 -29.21 -80.68 -8.87
CA ALA A 253 -28.36 -81.74 -8.34
C ALA A 253 -29.09 -82.56 -7.26
N GLU A 254 -29.85 -81.90 -6.39
CA GLU A 254 -30.65 -82.58 -5.37
C GLU A 254 -31.81 -83.36 -5.97
N GLU A 255 -32.52 -82.80 -6.95
CA GLU A 255 -33.55 -83.53 -7.71
C GLU A 255 -32.98 -84.78 -8.40
N LEU A 256 -31.80 -84.66 -9.02
CA LEU A 256 -31.10 -85.79 -9.63
C LEU A 256 -30.72 -86.85 -8.59
N ARG A 257 -30.26 -86.45 -7.39
CA ARG A 257 -29.99 -87.38 -6.28
C ARG A 257 -31.25 -88.13 -5.86
N VAL A 258 -32.37 -87.42 -5.66
CA VAL A 258 -33.65 -88.04 -5.31
C VAL A 258 -34.07 -89.05 -6.37
N ARG A 259 -34.07 -88.65 -7.66
CA ARG A 259 -34.39 -89.56 -8.78
C ARG A 259 -33.46 -90.76 -8.86
N MET A 260 -32.16 -90.59 -8.63
CA MET A 260 -31.20 -91.69 -8.55
C MET A 260 -31.55 -92.68 -7.43
N THR A 261 -31.94 -92.18 -6.24
CA THR A 261 -32.33 -93.05 -5.13
C THR A 261 -33.66 -93.78 -5.40
N GLU A 262 -34.61 -93.15 -6.09
CA GLU A 262 -35.86 -93.78 -6.50
C GLU A 262 -35.65 -94.88 -7.54
N LEU A 263 -34.80 -94.61 -8.55
CA LEU A 263 -34.38 -95.61 -9.53
C LEU A 263 -33.68 -96.79 -8.85
N ARG A 264 -32.78 -96.53 -7.90
CA ARG A 264 -32.13 -97.60 -7.11
C ARG A 264 -33.17 -98.46 -6.38
N LYS A 265 -34.13 -97.84 -5.70
CA LYS A 265 -35.25 -98.55 -5.05
C LYS A 265 -36.10 -99.34 -6.06
N SER A 266 -36.26 -98.84 -7.29
CA SER A 266 -36.99 -99.53 -8.37
C SER A 266 -36.24 -100.75 -8.90
N VAL A 267 -34.92 -100.62 -9.10
CA VAL A 267 -34.05 -101.74 -9.50
C VAL A 267 -34.05 -102.82 -8.42
N GLU A 268 -33.93 -102.44 -7.14
CA GLU A 268 -34.03 -103.39 -6.02
C GLU A 268 -35.40 -104.11 -5.97
N ARG A 269 -36.48 -103.42 -6.36
CA ARG A 269 -37.81 -104.04 -6.50
C ARG A 269 -37.87 -105.01 -7.68
N GLU A 270 -37.29 -104.65 -8.81
CA GLU A 270 -37.20 -105.52 -9.99
C GLU A 270 -36.35 -106.76 -9.72
N GLU A 271 -35.21 -106.63 -9.05
CA GLU A 271 -34.37 -107.76 -8.64
C GLU A 271 -35.09 -108.71 -7.69
N ARG A 272 -35.90 -108.18 -6.76
CA ARG A 272 -36.79 -108.99 -5.92
C ARG A 272 -37.81 -109.75 -6.76
N MET A 273 -38.49 -109.07 -7.70
CA MET A 273 -39.43 -109.73 -8.60
C MET A 273 -38.76 -110.77 -9.50
N LYS A 274 -37.52 -110.56 -9.95
CA LYS A 274 -36.74 -111.54 -10.71
C LYS A 274 -36.42 -112.77 -9.88
N LYS A 275 -35.99 -112.61 -8.63
CA LYS A 275 -35.78 -113.74 -7.70
C LYS A 275 -37.07 -114.51 -7.46
N ASP A 276 -38.19 -113.83 -7.22
CA ASP A 276 -39.48 -114.48 -7.04
C ASP A 276 -39.90 -115.24 -8.31
N LEU A 277 -39.67 -114.65 -9.49
CA LEU A 277 -39.91 -115.31 -10.77
C LEU A 277 -39.01 -116.54 -10.94
N GLU A 278 -37.71 -116.46 -10.65
CA GLU A 278 -36.78 -117.59 -10.71
C GLU A 278 -37.23 -118.73 -9.80
N THR A 279 -37.65 -118.43 -8.56
CA THR A 279 -38.18 -119.46 -7.65
C THR A 279 -39.49 -120.07 -8.19
N SER A 280 -40.36 -119.28 -8.82
CA SER A 280 -41.58 -119.77 -9.45
C SER A 280 -41.28 -120.66 -10.67
N VAL A 281 -40.27 -120.31 -11.47
CA VAL A 281 -39.82 -121.10 -12.62
C VAL A 281 -39.20 -122.42 -12.16
N GLN A 282 -38.43 -122.42 -11.07
CA GLN A 282 -37.91 -123.65 -10.45
C GLN A 282 -39.06 -124.55 -9.97
N ARG A 283 -40.11 -123.98 -9.36
CA ARG A 283 -41.32 -124.74 -9.00
C ARG A 283 -42.04 -125.31 -10.23
N ILE A 284 -42.15 -124.53 -11.32
CA ILE A 284 -42.75 -125.00 -12.57
C ILE A 284 -41.94 -126.16 -13.15
N LYS A 285 -40.61 -126.11 -13.14
CA LYS A 285 -39.76 -127.22 -13.62
C LYS A 285 -39.96 -128.50 -12.80
N ALA A 286 -40.02 -128.40 -11.47
CA ALA A 286 -40.32 -129.54 -10.60
C ALA A 286 -41.73 -130.13 -10.86
N LEU A 287 -42.72 -129.26 -11.11
CA LEU A 287 -44.05 -129.69 -11.52
C LEU A 287 -44.07 -130.31 -12.92
N GLN A 288 -43.24 -129.85 -13.85
CA GLN A 288 -43.12 -130.42 -15.20
C GLN A 288 -42.53 -131.83 -15.18
N GLU A 289 -41.48 -132.08 -14.38
CA GLU A 289 -40.93 -133.43 -14.19
C GLU A 289 -41.95 -134.40 -13.56
N SER A 290 -42.75 -133.90 -12.60
CA SER A 290 -43.89 -134.64 -12.01
C SER A 290 -44.96 -134.96 -13.06
N VAL A 291 -45.33 -133.98 -13.88
CA VAL A 291 -46.36 -134.11 -14.93
C VAL A 291 -45.87 -134.98 -16.10
N GLU A 292 -44.58 -135.01 -16.42
CA GLU A 292 -44.00 -135.90 -17.43
C GLU A 292 -43.99 -137.37 -16.99
N SER A 293 -43.85 -137.63 -15.68
CA SER A 293 -44.06 -138.97 -15.11
C SER A 293 -45.53 -139.43 -15.13
N GLU A 294 -46.48 -138.48 -15.06
CA GLU A 294 -47.93 -138.74 -15.11
C GLU A 294 -48.49 -138.77 -16.55
N ARG A 295 -47.86 -138.07 -17.51
CA ARG A 295 -48.22 -138.04 -18.95
C ARG A 295 -47.88 -139.34 -19.68
N ALA A 296 -46.92 -140.14 -19.18
CA ALA A 296 -46.68 -141.49 -19.67
C ALA A 296 -47.85 -142.46 -19.40
N ALA A 297 -48.70 -142.16 -18.41
CA ALA A 297 -49.87 -142.97 -18.05
C ALA A 297 -51.22 -142.41 -18.56
N HIS A 298 -51.25 -141.15 -19.03
CA HIS A 298 -52.50 -140.42 -19.33
C HIS A 298 -52.61 -139.94 -20.80
N LEU A 299 -51.85 -140.53 -21.73
CA LEU A 299 -51.97 -140.30 -23.18
C LEU A 299 -53.02 -141.19 -23.87
N GLU A 300 -53.61 -142.16 -23.17
CA GLU A 300 -54.66 -143.02 -23.74
C GLU A 300 -56.08 -142.46 -23.55
N VAL A 301 -56.28 -141.62 -22.54
CA VAL A 301 -57.58 -141.09 -22.07
C VAL A 301 -58.37 -140.22 -23.07
N LYS A 302 -58.03 -138.92 -23.12
CA LYS A 302 -59.14 -137.95 -23.21
C LYS A 302 -58.76 -136.52 -23.57
N VAL A 303 -58.05 -136.33 -24.66
CA VAL A 303 -57.98 -135.02 -25.34
C VAL A 303 -59.34 -134.64 -25.99
N ASN A 304 -60.37 -135.48 -25.86
CA ASN A 304 -61.77 -135.24 -26.24
C ASN A 304 -62.52 -134.11 -25.46
N ALA A 305 -61.85 -133.17 -24.80
CA ALA A 305 -62.55 -132.07 -24.13
C ALA A 305 -61.82 -130.71 -24.15
N GLU A 306 -60.84 -130.50 -25.03
CA GLU A 306 -60.14 -129.21 -25.16
C GLU A 306 -61.00 -128.04 -25.67
N VAL A 307 -62.10 -128.24 -26.36
CA VAL A 307 -62.48 -127.21 -27.37
C VAL A 307 -63.55 -126.20 -26.93
N VAL A 308 -64.28 -126.41 -25.82
CA VAL A 308 -65.53 -125.65 -25.60
C VAL A 308 -65.42 -124.45 -24.65
N GLN A 309 -64.51 -124.42 -23.67
CA GLN A 309 -64.49 -123.28 -22.72
C GLN A 309 -63.69 -122.06 -23.18
N TYR A 310 -62.90 -122.18 -24.25
CA TYR A 310 -62.08 -121.09 -24.83
C TYR A 310 -62.91 -119.95 -25.47
N ARG A 311 -64.22 -120.12 -25.64
CA ARG A 311 -65.06 -119.14 -26.36
C ARG A 311 -65.77 -118.14 -25.46
N ASN A 312 -65.97 -118.43 -24.18
CA ASN A 312 -66.82 -117.60 -23.31
C ASN A 312 -66.09 -116.46 -22.59
N THR A 313 -64.76 -116.47 -22.51
CA THR A 313 -63.97 -115.38 -21.88
C THR A 313 -63.47 -114.33 -22.87
N LYS A 314 -63.61 -114.55 -24.18
CA LYS A 314 -63.05 -113.68 -25.22
C LYS A 314 -63.86 -112.40 -25.46
N ALA A 315 -65.17 -112.40 -25.21
CA ALA A 315 -66.04 -111.27 -25.53
C ALA A 315 -66.03 -110.14 -24.49
N GLU A 316 -65.86 -110.44 -23.20
CA GLU A 316 -65.85 -109.44 -22.12
C GLU A 316 -64.54 -108.63 -22.03
N LEU A 317 -63.43 -109.20 -22.52
CA LEU A 317 -62.12 -108.54 -22.58
C LEU A 317 -62.05 -107.45 -23.66
N ILE A 318 -62.87 -107.49 -24.70
CA ILE A 318 -62.81 -106.56 -25.84
C ILE A 318 -63.39 -105.18 -25.48
N GLY A 319 -64.48 -105.11 -24.71
CA GLY A 319 -65.12 -103.84 -24.32
C GLY A 319 -64.38 -103.03 -23.25
N ARG A 320 -63.48 -103.66 -22.47
CA ARG A 320 -62.57 -102.96 -21.53
C ARG A 320 -61.31 -102.44 -22.24
N MET A 321 -60.88 -103.12 -23.31
CA MET A 321 -59.71 -102.73 -24.10
C MET A 321 -59.94 -101.46 -24.93
N GLU A 322 -61.16 -101.21 -25.42
CA GLU A 322 -61.46 -100.04 -26.27
C GLU A 322 -61.53 -98.71 -25.48
N ARG A 323 -62.01 -98.74 -24.22
CA ARG A 323 -62.00 -97.55 -23.33
C ARG A 323 -60.61 -97.21 -22.80
N ALA A 324 -59.72 -98.19 -22.65
CA ALA A 324 -58.31 -97.97 -22.35
C ALA A 324 -57.51 -97.43 -23.56
N LYS A 325 -57.90 -97.80 -24.79
CA LYS A 325 -57.27 -97.29 -26.03
C LYS A 325 -57.51 -95.79 -26.26
N ALA A 326 -58.70 -95.27 -25.93
CA ALA A 326 -58.99 -93.84 -26.07
C ALA A 326 -58.24 -92.96 -25.04
N ALA A 327 -58.21 -93.37 -23.77
CA ALA A 327 -57.42 -92.67 -22.74
C ALA A 327 -55.90 -92.81 -22.95
N SER A 328 -55.45 -93.91 -23.56
CA SER A 328 -54.07 -94.09 -24.01
C SER A 328 -53.70 -93.18 -25.17
N ALA A 329 -54.64 -92.80 -26.06
CA ALA A 329 -54.34 -91.97 -27.22
C ALA A 329 -54.04 -90.51 -26.83
N ASP A 330 -54.77 -89.93 -25.86
CA ASP A 330 -54.51 -88.57 -25.37
C ASP A 330 -53.21 -88.49 -24.53
N LEU A 331 -52.93 -89.51 -23.73
CA LEU A 331 -51.64 -89.65 -23.03
C LEU A 331 -50.48 -89.89 -24.00
N ILE A 332 -50.70 -90.62 -25.11
CA ILE A 332 -49.71 -90.79 -26.19
C ILE A 332 -49.49 -89.46 -26.91
N GLY A 333 -50.51 -88.65 -27.14
CA GLY A 333 -50.37 -87.30 -27.73
C GLY A 333 -49.59 -86.34 -26.84
N GLN A 334 -49.84 -86.35 -25.52
CA GLN A 334 -49.05 -85.57 -24.55
C GLN A 334 -47.61 -86.09 -24.44
N LEU A 335 -47.41 -87.42 -24.43
CA LEU A 335 -46.08 -88.03 -24.49
C LEU A 335 -45.36 -87.76 -25.81
N GLU A 336 -46.05 -87.64 -26.94
CA GLU A 336 -45.48 -87.31 -28.24
C GLU A 336 -45.12 -85.84 -28.33
N GLN A 337 -45.91 -84.95 -27.72
CA GLN A 337 -45.58 -83.55 -27.59
C GLN A 337 -44.41 -83.33 -26.62
N GLU A 338 -44.41 -83.97 -25.45
CA GLU A 338 -43.26 -83.99 -24.54
C GLU A 338 -42.04 -84.67 -25.18
N LYS A 339 -42.21 -85.71 -26.02
CA LYS A 339 -41.13 -86.30 -26.82
C LYS A 339 -40.63 -85.35 -27.90
N ALA A 340 -41.49 -84.54 -28.53
CA ALA A 340 -41.07 -83.58 -29.53
C ALA A 340 -40.37 -82.36 -28.88
N GLU A 341 -40.84 -81.92 -27.72
CA GLU A 341 -40.22 -80.85 -26.93
C GLU A 341 -38.91 -81.33 -26.30
N SER A 342 -38.88 -82.53 -25.73
CA SER A 342 -37.63 -83.17 -25.29
C SER A 342 -36.72 -83.50 -26.45
N ALA A 343 -37.19 -83.86 -27.65
CA ALA A 343 -36.34 -84.00 -28.84
C ALA A 343 -35.77 -82.65 -29.33
N LYS A 344 -36.52 -81.55 -29.20
CA LYS A 344 -35.99 -80.20 -29.47
C LYS A 344 -35.02 -79.73 -28.40
N LEU A 345 -35.25 -80.10 -27.13
CA LEU A 345 -34.34 -79.81 -26.03
C LEU A 345 -33.08 -80.66 -26.14
N ILE A 346 -33.20 -81.95 -26.46
CA ILE A 346 -32.11 -82.87 -26.80
C ILE A 346 -31.38 -82.35 -28.03
N GLY A 347 -32.05 -81.86 -29.07
CA GLY A 347 -31.40 -81.26 -30.24
C GLY A 347 -30.63 -79.97 -29.90
N ARG A 348 -31.16 -79.11 -29.02
CA ARG A 348 -30.43 -77.94 -28.50
C ARG A 348 -29.27 -78.34 -27.59
N PHE A 349 -29.46 -79.35 -26.75
CA PHE A 349 -28.43 -79.89 -25.87
C PHE A 349 -27.36 -80.64 -26.66
N GLU A 350 -27.72 -81.29 -27.77
CA GLU A 350 -26.81 -81.92 -28.74
C GLU A 350 -26.09 -80.87 -29.57
N GLN A 351 -26.74 -79.75 -29.90
CA GLN A 351 -26.10 -78.61 -30.55
C GLN A 351 -25.14 -77.90 -29.60
N GLU A 352 -25.52 -77.63 -28.35
CA GLU A 352 -24.63 -77.12 -27.31
C GLU A 352 -23.54 -78.14 -26.95
N LYS A 353 -23.82 -79.44 -26.97
CA LYS A 353 -22.81 -80.50 -26.81
C LYS A 353 -21.90 -80.60 -28.02
N ALA A 354 -22.38 -80.32 -29.23
CA ALA A 354 -21.57 -80.26 -30.45
C ALA A 354 -20.73 -78.97 -30.51
N GLU A 355 -21.25 -77.85 -30.03
CA GLU A 355 -20.53 -76.58 -29.88
C GLU A 355 -19.52 -76.67 -28.74
N SER A 356 -19.90 -77.26 -27.61
CA SER A 356 -19.00 -77.64 -26.51
C SER A 356 -17.99 -78.68 -26.97
N ALA A 357 -18.34 -79.66 -27.81
CA ALA A 357 -17.39 -80.61 -28.39
C ALA A 357 -16.48 -79.97 -29.43
N LYS A 358 -16.94 -78.93 -30.15
CA LYS A 358 -16.08 -78.10 -31.01
C LYS A 358 -15.15 -77.22 -30.19
N LEU A 359 -15.60 -76.67 -29.07
CA LEU A 359 -14.79 -75.89 -28.12
C LEU A 359 -13.81 -76.78 -27.37
N ILE A 360 -14.24 -77.96 -26.92
CA ILE A 360 -13.40 -79.02 -26.37
C ILE A 360 -12.44 -79.50 -27.45
N GLY A 361 -12.87 -79.67 -28.69
CA GLY A 361 -12.01 -80.03 -29.82
C GLY A 361 -10.98 -78.95 -30.16
N ARG A 362 -11.33 -77.65 -30.04
CA ARG A 362 -10.38 -76.54 -30.16
C ARG A 362 -9.44 -76.49 -28.96
N LEU A 363 -9.94 -76.71 -27.75
CA LEU A 363 -9.12 -76.80 -26.54
C LEU A 363 -8.25 -78.06 -26.53
N GLU A 364 -8.69 -79.16 -27.11
CA GLU A 364 -7.95 -80.41 -27.30
C GLU A 364 -6.95 -80.25 -28.44
N GLN A 365 -7.27 -79.47 -29.47
CA GLN A 365 -6.33 -79.08 -30.52
C GLN A 365 -5.28 -78.13 -29.97
N GLU A 366 -5.65 -77.10 -29.19
CA GLU A 366 -4.71 -76.22 -28.48
C GLU A 366 -3.93 -76.98 -27.42
N LYS A 367 -4.52 -77.96 -26.73
CA LYS A 367 -3.81 -78.88 -25.82
C LYS A 367 -2.94 -79.86 -26.58
N ALA A 368 -3.30 -80.29 -27.79
CA ALA A 368 -2.49 -81.16 -28.62
C ALA A 368 -1.36 -80.37 -29.30
N GLU A 369 -1.58 -79.10 -29.64
CA GLU A 369 -0.57 -78.17 -30.12
C GLU A 369 0.36 -77.77 -28.98
N SER A 370 -0.18 -77.50 -27.79
CA SER A 370 0.60 -77.31 -26.56
C SER A 370 1.31 -78.60 -26.15
N ALA A 371 0.71 -79.78 -26.30
CA ALA A 371 1.36 -81.08 -26.05
C ALA A 371 2.36 -81.45 -27.14
N LYS A 372 2.19 -80.96 -28.37
CA LYS A 372 3.21 -81.03 -29.42
C LYS A 372 4.35 -80.07 -29.13
N LEU A 373 4.08 -78.85 -28.63
CA LEU A 373 5.11 -77.90 -28.22
C LEU A 373 5.84 -78.38 -26.96
N ILE A 374 5.11 -78.91 -25.97
CA ILE A 374 5.67 -79.56 -24.79
C ILE A 374 6.41 -80.81 -25.21
N GLY A 375 5.87 -81.61 -26.14
CA GLY A 375 6.54 -82.78 -26.70
C GLY A 375 7.79 -82.43 -27.50
N GLN A 376 7.81 -81.30 -28.22
CA GLN A 376 8.99 -80.75 -28.88
C GLN A 376 9.99 -80.22 -27.87
N LEU A 377 9.55 -79.52 -26.82
CA LEU A 377 10.41 -79.06 -25.72
C LEU A 377 10.93 -80.21 -24.87
N GLU A 378 10.15 -81.27 -24.67
CA GLU A 378 10.53 -82.50 -23.99
C GLU A 378 11.42 -83.35 -24.88
N GLN A 379 11.21 -83.34 -26.20
CA GLN A 379 12.11 -83.95 -27.16
C GLN A 379 13.43 -83.18 -27.23
N GLU A 380 13.43 -81.85 -27.27
CA GLU A 380 14.63 -81.02 -27.18
C GLU A 380 15.30 -81.19 -25.81
N LYS A 381 14.55 -81.28 -24.72
CA LYS A 381 15.10 -81.62 -23.40
C LYS A 381 15.63 -83.04 -23.33
N ALA A 382 14.99 -84.01 -23.98
CA ALA A 382 15.45 -85.39 -24.02
C ALA A 382 16.64 -85.54 -24.97
N GLU A 383 16.73 -84.77 -26.04
CA GLU A 383 17.86 -84.67 -26.95
C GLU A 383 19.03 -83.95 -26.28
N SER A 384 18.76 -82.88 -25.54
CA SER A 384 19.73 -82.18 -24.69
C SER A 384 20.17 -83.05 -23.52
N ALA A 385 19.28 -83.81 -22.87
CA ALA A 385 19.61 -84.79 -21.84
C ALA A 385 20.32 -86.03 -22.41
N LYS A 386 20.02 -86.45 -23.65
CA LYS A 386 20.79 -87.47 -24.38
C LYS A 386 22.16 -86.94 -24.78
N LEU A 387 22.29 -85.66 -25.11
CA LEU A 387 23.57 -85.00 -25.40
C LEU A 387 24.40 -84.87 -24.13
N ILE A 388 23.80 -84.46 -23.01
CA ILE A 388 24.41 -84.44 -21.68
C ILE A 388 24.79 -85.86 -21.26
N GLY A 389 23.90 -86.84 -21.40
CA GLY A 389 24.17 -88.24 -21.11
C GLY A 389 25.24 -88.85 -22.02
N ARG A 390 25.29 -88.49 -23.31
CA ARG A 390 26.39 -88.86 -24.23
C ARG A 390 27.69 -88.17 -23.85
N LEU A 391 27.65 -86.94 -23.36
CA LEU A 391 28.82 -86.22 -22.85
C LEU A 391 29.33 -86.81 -21.54
N GLU A 392 28.43 -87.19 -20.64
CA GLU A 392 28.77 -87.87 -19.39
C GLU A 392 29.24 -89.29 -19.66
N GLN A 393 28.66 -89.99 -20.64
CA GLN A 393 29.14 -91.28 -21.10
C GLN A 393 30.48 -91.17 -21.83
N GLU A 394 30.70 -90.20 -22.71
CA GLU A 394 32.02 -89.93 -23.32
C GLU A 394 33.04 -89.48 -22.26
N LYS A 395 32.63 -88.73 -21.22
CA LYS A 395 33.50 -88.41 -20.08
C LYS A 395 33.79 -89.64 -19.21
N ALA A 396 32.83 -90.52 -18.99
CA ALA A 396 33.01 -91.75 -18.23
C ALA A 396 33.78 -92.81 -19.03
N GLU A 397 33.62 -92.84 -20.35
CA GLU A 397 34.39 -93.66 -21.28
C GLU A 397 35.80 -93.09 -21.46
N SER A 398 35.98 -91.77 -21.51
CA SER A 398 37.30 -91.10 -21.47
C SER A 398 37.99 -91.31 -20.13
N ALA A 399 37.26 -91.23 -19.01
CA ALA A 399 37.80 -91.59 -17.69
C ALA A 399 38.13 -93.09 -17.59
N LYS A 400 37.28 -93.99 -18.13
CA LYS A 400 37.57 -95.43 -18.19
C LYS A 400 38.70 -95.75 -19.17
N LEU A 401 38.86 -95.02 -20.27
CA LEU A 401 39.96 -95.15 -21.22
C LEU A 401 41.24 -94.59 -20.64
N SER A 402 41.17 -93.49 -19.87
CA SER A 402 42.30 -92.94 -19.11
C SER A 402 42.75 -93.90 -18.00
N VAL A 403 41.81 -94.49 -17.25
CA VAL A 403 42.13 -95.57 -16.29
C VAL A 403 42.67 -96.80 -17.03
N ARG A 404 42.05 -97.24 -18.13
CA ARG A 404 42.55 -98.38 -18.92
C ARG A 404 43.88 -98.11 -19.61
N LEU A 405 44.20 -96.87 -19.99
CA LEU A 405 45.50 -96.45 -20.53
C LEU A 405 46.53 -96.41 -19.41
N GLN A 406 46.19 -95.89 -18.23
CA GLN A 406 47.06 -95.92 -17.05
C GLN A 406 47.31 -97.37 -16.57
N GLU A 407 46.29 -98.23 -16.68
CA GLU A 407 46.36 -99.65 -16.34
C GLU A 407 47.02 -100.47 -17.47
N GLN A 408 46.90 -100.06 -18.73
CA GLN A 408 47.70 -100.60 -19.84
C GLN A 408 49.15 -100.14 -19.74
N GLU A 409 49.45 -98.90 -19.36
CA GLU A 409 50.83 -98.44 -19.12
C GLU A 409 51.43 -99.18 -17.93
N ARG A 410 50.66 -99.46 -16.88
CA ARG A 410 51.05 -100.40 -15.81
C ARG A 410 51.25 -101.81 -16.33
N VAL A 411 50.33 -102.38 -17.09
CA VAL A 411 50.44 -103.73 -17.64
C VAL A 411 51.50 -103.83 -18.75
N HIS A 412 51.86 -102.75 -19.45
CA HIS A 412 52.94 -102.69 -20.44
C HIS A 412 54.29 -102.45 -19.76
N THR A 413 54.35 -101.74 -18.64
CA THR A 413 55.56 -101.68 -17.80
C THR A 413 55.77 -103.01 -17.07
N GLU A 414 54.72 -103.66 -16.58
CA GLU A 414 54.74 -104.99 -15.96
C GLU A 414 54.96 -106.11 -16.99
N ARG A 415 54.33 -106.10 -18.18
CA ARG A 415 54.64 -107.01 -19.30
C ARG A 415 55.99 -106.70 -19.91
N GLY A 416 56.46 -105.46 -19.94
CA GLY A 416 57.83 -105.13 -20.35
C GLY A 416 58.86 -105.72 -19.38
N GLN A 417 58.53 -105.74 -18.09
CA GLN A 417 59.33 -106.40 -17.05
C GLN A 417 59.18 -107.93 -17.08
N GLU A 418 58.00 -108.48 -17.35
CA GLU A 418 57.70 -109.91 -17.41
C GLU A 418 58.13 -110.56 -18.74
N LEU A 419 58.14 -109.81 -19.86
CA LEU A 419 58.58 -110.26 -21.18
C LEU A 419 60.09 -110.15 -21.34
N ASN A 420 60.75 -109.20 -20.66
CA ASN A 420 62.19 -109.27 -20.41
C ASN A 420 62.54 -110.50 -19.55
N LEU A 421 61.70 -110.88 -18.58
CA LEU A 421 61.90 -112.07 -17.75
C LEU A 421 61.54 -113.41 -18.48
N ARG A 422 60.58 -113.39 -19.41
CA ARG A 422 60.15 -114.55 -20.23
C ARG A 422 60.99 -114.77 -21.50
N LEU A 423 61.55 -113.72 -22.11
CA LEU A 423 62.59 -113.86 -23.15
C LEU A 423 63.91 -114.39 -22.56
N LEU A 424 64.18 -114.12 -21.28
CA LEU A 424 65.29 -114.74 -20.53
C LEU A 424 65.02 -116.20 -20.11
N THR A 425 63.81 -116.75 -20.25
CA THR A 425 63.45 -118.11 -19.76
C THR A 425 62.75 -119.05 -20.76
N GLY A 426 62.53 -118.68 -22.02
CA GLY A 426 62.45 -119.62 -23.15
C GLY A 426 61.42 -120.76 -23.09
N CYS A 427 60.11 -120.47 -23.02
CA CYS A 427 59.06 -121.50 -23.17
C CYS A 427 57.96 -121.07 -24.17
N VAL A 428 58.00 -121.61 -25.39
CA VAL A 428 56.93 -121.54 -26.40
C VAL A 428 56.47 -122.97 -26.68
N LEU A 429 55.25 -123.38 -26.30
CA LEU A 429 54.55 -124.53 -26.91
C LEU A 429 53.01 -124.44 -26.77
N ALA A 430 52.36 -124.25 -27.93
CA ALA A 430 51.14 -124.87 -28.50
C ALA A 430 49.80 -125.05 -27.72
N PRO A 431 48.64 -124.83 -28.40
CA PRO A 431 47.41 -125.57 -28.16
C PRO A 431 47.11 -126.59 -29.29
N PRO A 432 46.28 -127.62 -29.02
CA PRO A 432 46.08 -128.75 -29.92
C PRO A 432 44.94 -128.49 -30.90
N GLN A 433 45.04 -129.05 -32.11
CA GLN A 433 44.01 -129.97 -32.63
C GLN A 433 44.47 -130.66 -33.91
N SER A 434 44.17 -131.95 -33.94
CA SER A 434 44.44 -132.93 -34.97
C SER A 434 43.77 -132.63 -36.30
N MET A 435 44.37 -133.21 -37.34
CA MET A 435 43.97 -133.27 -38.75
C MET A 435 44.57 -132.16 -39.60
N MET A 436 45.72 -132.44 -40.20
CA MET A 436 45.91 -132.22 -41.64
C MET A 436 47.20 -132.92 -42.11
N GLY A 437 47.04 -133.85 -43.06
CA GLY A 437 48.15 -134.57 -43.68
C GLY A 437 49.03 -133.65 -44.53
N SER A 438 50.31 -134.02 -44.66
CA SER A 438 51.36 -133.45 -45.51
C SER A 438 50.99 -132.21 -46.34
N PHE A 439 51.12 -131.02 -45.75
CA PHE A 439 51.19 -129.75 -46.48
C PHE A 439 52.64 -129.48 -46.92
N SER A 440 52.81 -128.94 -48.13
CA SER A 440 54.11 -128.47 -48.61
C SER A 440 54.44 -127.09 -48.02
N TRP A 441 55.74 -126.77 -47.83
CA TRP A 441 56.18 -125.47 -47.27
C TRP A 441 55.63 -124.26 -48.04
N ALA A 442 55.36 -124.40 -49.34
CA ALA A 442 54.74 -123.35 -50.15
C ALA A 442 53.31 -123.01 -49.71
N GLU A 443 52.51 -124.02 -49.36
CA GLU A 443 51.11 -123.83 -48.93
C GLU A 443 51.03 -123.19 -47.53
N LEU A 444 51.96 -123.54 -46.64
CA LEU A 444 52.08 -122.93 -45.31
C LEU A 444 52.54 -121.46 -45.39
N SER A 445 53.43 -121.15 -46.35
CA SER A 445 53.88 -119.78 -46.62
C SER A 445 52.76 -118.90 -47.16
N VAL A 446 51.94 -119.43 -48.08
CA VAL A 446 50.77 -118.72 -48.63
C VAL A 446 49.73 -118.48 -47.55
N MET A 447 49.42 -119.48 -46.71
CA MET A 447 48.49 -119.28 -45.59
C MET A 447 48.99 -118.25 -44.58
N LEU A 448 50.29 -118.28 -44.23
CA LEU A 448 50.88 -117.29 -43.32
C LEU A 448 50.90 -115.89 -43.92
N GLN A 449 51.15 -115.77 -45.23
CA GLN A 449 51.10 -114.49 -45.95
C GLN A 449 49.66 -113.97 -46.05
N GLU A 450 48.68 -114.82 -46.36
CA GLU A 450 47.25 -114.47 -46.37
C GLU A 450 46.77 -114.04 -44.98
N GLN A 451 47.19 -114.74 -43.91
CA GLN A 451 46.89 -114.33 -42.54
C GLN A 451 47.57 -113.00 -42.18
N ALA A 452 48.82 -112.78 -42.61
CA ALA A 452 49.50 -111.51 -42.40
C ALA A 452 48.85 -110.36 -43.17
N ASP A 453 48.42 -110.58 -44.41
CA ASP A 453 47.76 -109.59 -45.25
C ASP A 453 46.36 -109.27 -44.72
N VAL A 454 45.60 -110.28 -44.25
CA VAL A 454 44.31 -110.09 -43.57
C VAL A 454 44.48 -109.30 -42.27
N LEU A 455 45.49 -109.62 -41.45
CA LEU A 455 45.77 -108.87 -40.23
C LEU A 455 46.23 -107.43 -40.52
N THR A 456 47.02 -107.22 -41.57
CA THR A 456 47.49 -105.88 -41.98
C THR A 456 46.34 -105.05 -42.56
N SER A 457 45.43 -105.68 -43.30
CA SER A 457 44.18 -105.09 -43.77
C SER A 457 43.24 -104.73 -42.62
N HIS A 458 43.03 -105.65 -41.66
CA HIS A 458 42.25 -105.38 -40.45
C HIS A 458 42.88 -104.27 -39.61
N LEU A 459 44.20 -104.22 -39.49
CA LEU A 459 44.92 -103.18 -38.74
C LEU A 459 44.82 -101.81 -39.43
N SER A 460 45.01 -101.75 -40.76
CA SER A 460 44.86 -100.50 -41.51
C SER A 460 43.42 -99.98 -41.50
N SER A 461 42.42 -100.88 -41.59
CA SER A 461 41.00 -100.56 -41.44
C SER A 461 40.66 -100.06 -40.03
N ALA A 462 41.23 -100.69 -38.99
CA ALA A 462 41.09 -100.23 -37.61
C ALA A 462 41.72 -98.84 -37.41
N ASN A 463 42.91 -98.60 -37.96
CA ASN A 463 43.58 -97.31 -37.89
C ASN A 463 42.82 -96.20 -38.62
N GLN A 464 42.22 -96.49 -39.78
CA GLN A 464 41.33 -95.54 -40.47
C GLN A 464 40.08 -95.24 -39.64
N ARG A 465 39.50 -96.25 -38.96
CA ARG A 465 38.38 -96.03 -38.04
C ARG A 465 38.77 -95.18 -36.84
N ILE A 466 39.96 -95.37 -36.28
CA ILE A 466 40.48 -94.55 -35.18
C ILE A 466 40.65 -93.09 -35.65
N ALA A 467 41.31 -92.86 -36.79
CA ALA A 467 41.49 -91.51 -37.33
C ALA A 467 40.14 -90.80 -37.62
N CYS A 468 39.15 -91.53 -38.16
CA CYS A 468 37.80 -91.00 -38.34
C CYS A 468 37.15 -90.64 -37.00
N LEU A 469 37.26 -91.49 -35.98
CA LEU A 469 36.70 -91.21 -34.64
C LEU A 469 37.39 -90.03 -33.96
N GLU A 470 38.72 -89.90 -34.09
CA GLU A 470 39.49 -88.77 -33.58
C GLU A 470 39.02 -87.46 -34.21
N SER A 471 38.87 -87.40 -35.54
CA SER A 471 38.35 -86.21 -36.21
C SER A 471 36.92 -85.83 -35.79
N VAL A 472 36.08 -86.82 -35.48
CA VAL A 472 34.72 -86.60 -34.97
C VAL A 472 34.75 -86.11 -33.52
N CYS A 473 35.64 -86.64 -32.69
CA CYS A 473 35.83 -86.17 -31.31
C CYS A 473 36.36 -84.74 -31.29
N GLU A 474 37.38 -84.42 -32.08
CA GLU A 474 37.90 -83.04 -32.22
C GLU A 474 36.81 -82.08 -32.72
N GLY A 475 36.01 -82.50 -33.71
CA GLY A 475 34.88 -81.71 -34.19
C GLY A 475 33.81 -81.46 -33.12
N LYS A 476 33.52 -82.45 -32.27
CA LYS A 476 32.59 -82.31 -31.13
C LYS A 476 33.17 -81.43 -30.03
N GLU A 477 34.46 -81.55 -29.70
CA GLU A 477 35.13 -80.71 -28.71
C GLU A 477 35.16 -79.24 -29.15
N ALA A 478 35.45 -78.98 -30.43
CA ALA A 478 35.38 -77.64 -31.02
C ALA A 478 33.94 -77.08 -30.98
N ALA A 479 32.93 -77.91 -31.26
CA ALA A 479 31.53 -77.48 -31.16
C ALA A 479 31.12 -77.16 -29.71
N LEU A 480 31.55 -77.97 -28.74
CA LEU A 480 31.24 -77.76 -27.32
C LEU A 480 31.94 -76.54 -26.74
N THR A 481 33.20 -76.31 -27.10
CA THR A 481 33.93 -75.10 -26.71
C THR A 481 33.25 -73.85 -27.26
N SER A 482 32.83 -73.87 -28.54
CA SER A 482 32.03 -72.80 -29.13
C SER A 482 30.70 -72.55 -28.39
N VAL A 483 29.96 -73.60 -28.03
CA VAL A 483 28.70 -73.47 -27.28
C VAL A 483 28.93 -72.93 -25.87
N CYS A 484 29.98 -73.39 -25.18
CA CYS A 484 30.36 -72.88 -23.86
C CYS A 484 30.72 -71.39 -23.91
N GLU A 485 31.44 -70.93 -24.93
CA GLU A 485 31.76 -69.52 -25.12
C GLU A 485 30.51 -68.67 -25.39
N GLN A 486 29.59 -69.15 -26.22
CA GLN A 486 28.31 -68.47 -26.46
C GLN A 486 27.46 -68.37 -25.19
N LEU A 487 27.41 -69.41 -24.36
CA LEU A 487 26.69 -69.38 -23.08
C LEU A 487 27.31 -68.37 -22.11
N LYS A 488 28.65 -68.34 -21.99
CA LYS A 488 29.35 -67.33 -21.17
C LYS A 488 29.08 -65.91 -21.66
N GLN A 489 29.07 -65.68 -22.96
CA GLN A 489 28.75 -64.38 -23.54
C GLN A 489 27.31 -63.96 -23.23
N ARG A 490 26.34 -64.88 -23.36
CA ARG A 490 24.94 -64.61 -22.99
C ARG A 490 24.82 -64.31 -21.50
N GLU A 491 25.43 -65.10 -20.64
CA GLU A 491 25.41 -64.89 -19.19
C GLU A 491 26.01 -63.52 -18.82
N GLN A 492 27.15 -63.17 -19.40
CA GLN A 492 27.79 -61.87 -19.18
C GLN A 492 26.91 -60.71 -19.66
N SER A 493 26.25 -60.86 -20.82
CA SER A 493 25.29 -59.86 -21.32
C SER A 493 24.11 -59.67 -20.37
N TRP A 494 23.57 -60.75 -19.80
CA TRP A 494 22.49 -60.69 -18.81
C TRP A 494 22.92 -60.01 -17.50
N ILE A 495 24.14 -60.30 -17.02
CA ILE A 495 24.71 -59.66 -15.84
C ILE A 495 24.86 -58.15 -16.08
N ASN A 496 25.40 -57.75 -17.23
CA ASN A 496 25.58 -56.34 -17.58
C ASN A 496 24.23 -55.61 -17.64
N GLN A 497 23.22 -56.17 -18.32
CA GLN A 497 21.88 -55.58 -18.38
C GLN A 497 21.24 -55.45 -16.99
N ARG A 498 21.44 -56.44 -16.12
CA ARG A 498 20.94 -56.40 -14.74
C ARG A 498 21.61 -55.29 -13.92
N GLU A 499 22.91 -55.08 -14.07
CA GLU A 499 23.62 -53.98 -13.39
C GLU A 499 23.21 -52.63 -13.96
N GLU A 500 23.03 -52.49 -15.28
CA GLU A 500 22.49 -51.28 -15.90
C GLU A 500 21.09 -50.94 -15.35
N LEU A 501 20.19 -51.91 -15.27
CA LEU A 501 18.86 -51.73 -14.66
C LEU A 501 18.93 -51.34 -13.18
N LYS A 502 19.84 -51.96 -12.41
CA LYS A 502 20.05 -51.57 -11.00
C LYS A 502 20.54 -50.14 -10.88
N THR A 503 21.54 -49.75 -11.67
CA THR A 503 22.08 -48.37 -11.65
C THR A 503 21.04 -47.34 -12.10
N HIS A 504 20.20 -47.69 -13.06
CA HIS A 504 19.10 -46.83 -13.49
C HIS A 504 18.05 -46.66 -12.38
N HIS A 505 17.65 -47.74 -11.71
CA HIS A 505 16.73 -47.67 -10.57
C HIS A 505 17.31 -46.88 -9.40
N THR A 506 18.59 -47.07 -9.05
CA THR A 506 19.22 -46.30 -7.97
C THR A 506 19.28 -44.82 -8.34
N HIS A 507 19.62 -44.48 -9.59
CA HIS A 507 19.59 -43.09 -10.05
C HIS A 507 18.19 -42.49 -9.92
N LEU A 508 17.15 -43.17 -10.41
CA LEU A 508 15.75 -42.71 -10.31
C LEU A 508 15.34 -42.49 -8.85
N ILE A 509 15.71 -43.40 -7.94
CA ILE A 509 15.44 -43.25 -6.50
C ILE A 509 16.13 -42.00 -5.95
N THR A 510 17.41 -41.77 -6.28
CA THR A 510 18.12 -40.56 -5.81
C THR A 510 17.55 -39.28 -6.39
N GLU A 511 17.11 -39.28 -7.65
CA GLU A 511 16.48 -38.12 -8.28
C GLU A 511 15.12 -37.81 -7.65
N LEU A 512 14.32 -38.84 -7.35
CA LEU A 512 13.07 -38.68 -6.62
C LEU A 512 13.30 -38.18 -5.18
N GLN A 513 14.31 -38.70 -4.49
CA GLN A 513 14.66 -38.26 -3.13
C GLN A 513 15.12 -36.80 -3.10
N THR A 514 15.99 -36.39 -4.02
CA THR A 514 16.45 -35.00 -4.13
C THR A 514 15.31 -34.05 -4.48
N ARG A 515 14.43 -34.44 -5.40
CA ARG A 515 13.25 -33.65 -5.76
C ARG A 515 12.23 -33.55 -4.62
N ALA A 516 12.05 -34.62 -3.86
CA ALA A 516 11.21 -34.60 -2.66
C ALA A 516 11.80 -33.67 -1.57
N GLN A 517 13.12 -33.68 -1.40
CA GLN A 517 13.82 -32.81 -0.45
C GLN A 517 13.72 -31.33 -0.86
N ASP A 518 13.89 -31.02 -2.15
CA ASP A 518 13.72 -29.67 -2.70
C ASP A 518 12.30 -29.15 -2.46
N LEU A 519 11.29 -29.95 -2.78
CA LEU A 519 9.88 -29.60 -2.53
C LEU A 519 9.61 -29.35 -1.05
N ARG A 520 10.21 -30.15 -0.15
CA ARG A 520 10.12 -29.94 1.30
C ARG A 520 10.73 -28.60 1.72
N SER A 521 11.95 -28.31 1.25
CA SER A 521 12.59 -27.04 1.56
C SER A 521 11.79 -25.84 1.06
N ARG A 522 11.19 -25.94 -0.14
CA ARG A 522 10.33 -24.90 -0.70
C ARG A 522 9.03 -24.71 0.08
N LEU A 523 8.47 -25.80 0.61
CA LEU A 523 7.33 -25.77 1.53
C LEU A 523 7.70 -25.04 2.82
N ASP A 524 8.81 -25.41 3.46
CA ASP A 524 9.28 -24.77 4.70
C ASP A 524 9.49 -23.26 4.50
N HIS A 525 10.14 -22.86 3.39
CA HIS A 525 10.33 -21.44 3.06
C HIS A 525 8.99 -20.72 2.78
N ALA A 526 8.02 -21.41 2.18
CA ALA A 526 6.69 -20.84 1.94
C ALA A 526 5.92 -20.66 3.26
N GLU A 527 5.98 -21.63 4.17
CA GLU A 527 5.40 -21.56 5.50
C GLU A 527 6.01 -20.42 6.33
N GLU A 528 7.33 -20.26 6.33
CA GLU A 528 8.00 -19.16 7.01
C GLU A 528 7.56 -17.79 6.48
N ARG A 529 7.42 -17.66 5.15
CA ARG A 529 6.90 -16.44 4.51
C ARG A 529 5.45 -16.17 4.89
N LEU A 530 4.63 -17.22 4.99
CA LEU A 530 3.23 -17.13 5.39
C LEU A 530 3.14 -16.66 6.84
N CYS A 531 3.91 -17.26 7.75
CA CYS A 531 4.00 -16.82 9.15
C CYS A 531 4.52 -15.38 9.28
N ALA A 532 5.51 -14.97 8.48
CA ALA A 532 5.99 -13.59 8.47
C ALA A 532 4.89 -12.61 8.00
N SER A 533 4.14 -12.99 6.96
CA SER A 533 2.99 -12.21 6.49
C SER A 533 1.86 -12.14 7.52
N GLU A 534 1.57 -13.23 8.24
CA GLU A 534 0.57 -13.27 9.32
C GLU A 534 0.96 -12.35 10.50
N ARG A 535 2.25 -12.33 10.88
CA ARG A 535 2.76 -11.39 11.87
C ARG A 535 2.60 -9.93 11.41
N SER A 536 2.93 -9.65 10.15
CA SER A 536 2.69 -8.31 9.57
C SER A 536 1.20 -7.95 9.56
N ASN A 537 0.33 -8.89 9.20
CA ASN A 537 -1.12 -8.66 9.17
C ASN A 537 -1.70 -8.41 10.57
N SER A 538 -1.28 -9.17 11.58
CA SER A 538 -1.70 -8.95 12.96
C SER A 538 -1.21 -7.59 13.50
N SER A 539 0.00 -7.16 13.16
CA SER A 539 0.50 -5.82 13.47
C SER A 539 -0.33 -4.73 12.77
N LEU A 540 -0.63 -4.89 11.48
CA LEU A 540 -1.50 -3.96 10.73
C LEU A 540 -2.92 -3.91 11.29
N GLN A 541 -3.48 -5.03 11.73
CA GLN A 541 -4.80 -5.06 12.40
C GLN A 541 -4.79 -4.33 13.74
N GLN A 542 -3.71 -4.45 14.51
CA GLN A 542 -3.53 -3.66 15.74
C GLN A 542 -3.43 -2.16 15.43
N GLU A 543 -2.75 -1.80 14.35
CA GLU A 543 -2.63 -0.40 13.95
C GLU A 543 -3.96 0.17 13.43
N VAL A 544 -4.72 -0.61 12.67
CA VAL A 544 -6.08 -0.22 12.23
C VAL A 544 -7.01 -0.02 13.42
N THR A 545 -6.99 -0.89 14.41
CA THR A 545 -7.80 -0.73 15.63
C THR A 545 -7.36 0.48 16.46
N ARG A 546 -6.06 0.74 16.56
CA ARG A 546 -5.51 1.96 17.19
C ARG A 546 -5.97 3.23 16.47
N LEU A 547 -5.90 3.26 15.14
CA LEU A 547 -6.34 4.39 14.33
C LEU A 547 -7.86 4.61 14.42
N GLN A 548 -8.65 3.53 14.46
CA GLN A 548 -10.10 3.64 14.66
C GLN A 548 -10.46 4.28 16.00
N GLU A 549 -9.75 3.93 17.08
CA GLU A 549 -10.00 4.55 18.39
C GLU A 549 -9.59 6.04 18.39
N LEU A 550 -8.45 6.39 17.79
CA LEU A 550 -8.05 7.79 17.63
C LEU A 550 -9.09 8.61 16.85
N VAL A 551 -9.62 8.08 15.75
CA VAL A 551 -10.67 8.75 14.97
C VAL A 551 -11.96 8.90 15.80
N ARG A 552 -12.31 7.93 16.64
CA ARG A 552 -13.46 8.06 17.56
C ARG A 552 -13.25 9.17 18.58
N VAL A 553 -12.04 9.31 19.14
CA VAL A 553 -11.69 10.38 20.08
C VAL A 553 -11.77 11.74 19.40
N CYS A 554 -11.11 11.92 18.24
CA CYS A 554 -11.15 13.19 17.50
C CYS A 554 -12.59 13.60 17.14
N ARG A 555 -13.44 12.66 16.71
CA ARG A 555 -14.86 12.95 16.42
C ARG A 555 -15.64 13.41 17.66
N ARG A 556 -15.32 12.88 18.85
CA ARG A 556 -15.94 13.33 20.11
C ARG A 556 -15.48 14.74 20.48
N ASP A 557 -14.19 15.02 20.30
CA ASP A 557 -13.60 16.33 20.56
C ASP A 557 -14.18 17.39 19.61
N ASP A 558 -14.26 17.11 18.31
CA ASP A 558 -14.89 17.98 17.31
C ASP A 558 -16.36 18.26 17.64
N ALA A 559 -17.12 17.22 18.01
CA ALA A 559 -18.52 17.38 18.42
C ALA A 559 -18.65 18.22 19.70
N SER A 560 -17.71 18.12 20.64
CA SER A 560 -17.71 18.90 21.87
C SER A 560 -17.41 20.38 21.60
N LEU A 561 -16.43 20.63 20.72
CA LEU A 561 -16.04 21.97 20.28
C LEU A 561 -17.17 22.64 19.51
N LEU A 562 -17.78 21.94 18.55
CA LEU A 562 -18.92 22.45 17.79
C LEU A 562 -20.11 22.78 18.69
N ALA A 563 -20.40 21.93 19.68
CA ALA A 563 -21.48 22.20 20.62
C ALA A 563 -21.16 23.42 21.52
N ALA A 564 -19.91 23.59 21.95
CA ALA A 564 -19.48 24.78 22.68
C ALA A 564 -19.56 26.06 21.83
N CYS A 565 -19.07 26.01 20.58
CA CYS A 565 -19.18 27.11 19.63
C CYS A 565 -20.64 27.50 19.35
N ALA A 566 -21.54 26.52 19.22
CA ALA A 566 -22.97 26.76 19.01
C ALA A 566 -23.61 27.47 20.23
N MET A 567 -23.25 27.09 21.45
CA MET A 567 -23.73 27.78 22.66
C MET A 567 -23.20 29.21 22.74
N LEU A 568 -21.90 29.43 22.51
CA LEU A 568 -21.30 30.76 22.53
C LEU A 568 -21.87 31.69 21.45
N ALA A 569 -22.07 31.19 20.22
CA ALA A 569 -22.72 31.93 19.15
C ALA A 569 -24.16 32.33 19.50
N GLY A 570 -24.92 31.43 20.14
CA GLY A 570 -26.25 31.72 20.67
C GLY A 570 -26.25 32.84 21.71
N CYS A 571 -25.24 32.86 22.59
CA CYS A 571 -25.05 33.92 23.57
C CYS A 571 -24.71 35.26 22.93
N VAL A 572 -23.74 35.31 22.01
CA VAL A 572 -23.35 36.53 21.30
C VAL A 572 -24.55 37.14 20.58
N ARG A 573 -25.38 36.32 19.92
CA ARG A 573 -26.60 36.79 19.26
C ARG A 573 -27.60 37.40 20.27
N ALA A 574 -27.83 36.71 21.39
CA ALA A 574 -28.71 37.22 22.45
C ALA A 574 -28.20 38.52 23.09
N PHE A 575 -26.87 38.67 23.24
CA PHE A 575 -26.26 39.91 23.70
C PHE A 575 -26.39 41.03 22.68
N HIS A 576 -26.15 40.75 21.40
CA HIS A 576 -26.31 41.71 20.33
C HIS A 576 -27.75 42.25 20.25
N ASP A 577 -28.76 41.36 20.35
CA ASP A 577 -30.17 41.74 20.35
C ASP A 577 -30.51 42.67 21.55
N ARG A 578 -29.95 42.38 22.72
CA ARG A 578 -30.11 43.21 23.94
C ARG A 578 -29.41 44.55 23.83
N VAL A 579 -28.18 44.59 23.35
CA VAL A 579 -27.44 45.85 23.12
C VAL A 579 -28.18 46.70 22.10
N CYS A 580 -28.68 46.12 21.01
CA CYS A 580 -29.52 46.81 20.04
C CYS A 580 -30.78 47.39 20.68
N ALA A 581 -31.44 46.66 21.57
CA ALA A 581 -32.60 47.16 22.31
C ALA A 581 -32.23 48.34 23.23
N LEU A 582 -31.09 48.26 23.94
CA LEU A 582 -30.60 49.35 24.78
C LEU A 582 -30.21 50.60 23.97
N VAL A 583 -29.56 50.43 22.82
CA VAL A 583 -29.23 51.54 21.91
C VAL A 583 -30.50 52.22 21.41
N ARG A 584 -31.53 51.45 21.04
CA ARG A 584 -32.84 51.99 20.66
C ARG A 584 -33.47 52.78 21.82
N GLN A 585 -33.43 52.26 23.04
CA GLN A 585 -33.94 52.96 24.23
C GLN A 585 -33.14 54.24 24.53
N LYS A 586 -31.81 54.22 24.43
CA LYS A 586 -30.92 55.38 24.57
C LYS A 586 -31.26 56.47 23.55
N ASN A 587 -31.48 56.11 22.29
CA ASN A 587 -31.82 57.08 21.24
C ASN A 587 -33.17 57.75 21.48
N VAL A 588 -34.18 56.99 21.94
CA VAL A 588 -35.49 57.54 22.32
C VAL A 588 -35.35 58.52 23.50
N LEU A 589 -34.54 58.18 24.50
CA LEU A 589 -34.26 59.08 25.63
C LEU A 589 -33.55 60.36 25.19
N LYS A 590 -32.51 60.23 24.36
CA LYS A 590 -31.77 61.37 23.81
C LYS A 590 -32.71 62.33 23.08
N HIS A 591 -33.59 61.81 22.22
CA HIS A 591 -34.57 62.64 21.51
C HIS A 591 -35.55 63.34 22.47
N ARG A 592 -35.96 62.68 23.56
CA ARG A 592 -36.87 63.28 24.56
C ARG A 592 -36.18 64.36 25.39
N VAL A 593 -34.90 64.19 25.72
CA VAL A 593 -34.09 65.21 26.43
C VAL A 593 -33.90 66.43 25.52
N CYS A 594 -33.50 66.23 24.26
CA CYS A 594 -33.36 67.35 23.31
C CYS A 594 -34.69 68.09 23.09
N ALA A 595 -35.82 67.38 22.99
CA ALA A 595 -37.13 68.00 22.90
C ALA A 595 -37.48 68.81 24.16
N ALA A 596 -37.15 68.31 25.35
CA ALA A 596 -37.35 69.04 26.61
C ALA A 596 -36.45 70.29 26.70
N GLU A 597 -35.21 70.22 26.24
CA GLU A 597 -34.29 71.35 26.16
C GLU A 597 -34.80 72.42 25.17
N SER A 598 -35.30 72.02 24.00
CA SER A 598 -35.90 72.96 23.04
C SER A 598 -37.13 73.67 23.61
N LEU A 599 -38.01 72.93 24.30
CA LEU A 599 -39.15 73.51 25.02
C LEU A 599 -38.68 74.47 26.11
N HIS A 600 -37.61 74.12 26.83
CA HIS A 600 -37.06 74.99 27.87
C HIS A 600 -36.48 76.28 27.28
N GLN A 601 -35.82 76.21 26.12
CA GLN A 601 -35.34 77.37 25.38
C GLN A 601 -36.50 78.25 24.89
N GLU A 602 -37.56 77.67 24.33
CA GLU A 602 -38.76 78.42 23.92
C GLU A 602 -39.46 79.10 25.10
N VAL A 603 -39.62 78.40 26.22
CA VAL A 603 -40.19 78.97 27.45
C VAL A 603 -39.29 80.09 28.00
N SER A 604 -37.97 79.92 27.94
CA SER A 604 -37.02 80.96 28.37
C SER A 604 -37.03 82.17 27.44
N ALA A 605 -37.16 81.96 26.12
CA ALA A 605 -37.31 83.04 25.14
C ALA A 605 -38.63 83.81 25.33
N LEU A 606 -39.74 83.11 25.61
CA LEU A 606 -41.01 83.74 25.96
C LEU A 606 -40.93 84.52 27.28
N LEU A 607 -40.25 83.98 28.30
CA LEU A 607 -40.02 84.70 29.57
C LEU A 607 -39.15 85.94 29.37
N HIS A 608 -38.14 85.87 28.50
CA HIS A 608 -37.32 87.03 28.12
C HIS A 608 -38.10 88.07 27.32
N ALA A 609 -38.95 87.66 26.38
CA ALA A 609 -39.81 88.57 25.62
C ALA A 609 -40.87 89.27 26.52
N LEU A 610 -41.29 88.62 27.61
CA LEU A 610 -42.15 89.22 28.63
C LEU A 610 -41.36 90.09 29.64
N GLY A 611 -40.03 90.03 29.63
CA GLY A 611 -39.13 90.67 30.59
C GLY A 611 -38.18 91.68 29.96
N ASP A 612 -38.68 92.61 29.14
CA ASP A 612 -37.88 93.71 28.60
C ASP A 612 -37.76 94.88 29.62
N PRO A 613 -36.54 95.29 30.05
CA PRO A 613 -36.30 96.49 30.85
C PRO A 613 -35.96 97.74 29.99
N GLY A 614 -36.06 97.66 28.66
CA GLY A 614 -35.50 98.63 27.72
C GLY A 614 -36.43 99.73 27.17
N VAL A 615 -37.32 100.35 27.96
CA VAL A 615 -37.96 101.62 27.56
C VAL A 615 -37.81 102.67 28.66
N LYS A 616 -36.69 103.39 28.63
CA LYS A 616 -36.56 104.70 29.29
C LYS A 616 -37.12 105.76 28.35
N GLY A 617 -38.41 106.05 28.49
CA GLY A 617 -39.11 107.16 27.84
C GLY A 617 -40.38 107.48 28.63
N GLN A 618 -40.53 108.76 29.00
CA GLN A 618 -41.51 109.31 29.94
C GLN A 618 -42.98 108.85 29.77
N GLY A 619 -43.70 108.73 30.88
CA GLY A 619 -45.18 108.79 30.89
C GLY A 619 -45.85 108.01 32.02
N ARG A 620 -46.31 108.71 33.05
CA ARG A 620 -47.17 108.17 34.12
C ARG A 620 -48.49 107.59 33.54
N PHE A 621 -49.02 106.58 34.23
CA PHE A 621 -50.32 105.90 34.07
C PHE A 621 -50.46 104.78 33.02
N ARG A 622 -50.09 103.54 33.39
CA ARG A 622 -50.79 102.26 33.07
C ARG A 622 -50.15 101.02 33.73
N GLY A 623 -49.92 101.07 35.06
CA GLY A 623 -49.09 100.07 35.75
C GLY A 623 -49.76 98.75 36.21
N GLY A 624 -51.09 98.63 36.22
CA GLY A 624 -51.77 97.48 36.83
C GLY A 624 -52.26 96.40 35.85
N VAL A 625 -52.97 96.81 34.79
CA VAL A 625 -53.66 95.87 33.87
C VAL A 625 -52.68 95.07 33.02
N TRP A 626 -51.56 95.69 32.61
CA TRP A 626 -50.53 95.00 31.83
C TRP A 626 -49.82 93.92 32.68
N LYS A 627 -49.47 94.24 33.93
CA LYS A 627 -48.91 93.26 34.89
C LYS A 627 -49.89 92.12 35.19
N PHE A 628 -51.18 92.41 35.33
CA PHE A 628 -52.21 91.38 35.54
C PHE A 628 -52.34 90.43 34.32
N ARG A 629 -52.32 90.96 33.09
CA ARG A 629 -52.40 90.14 31.87
C ARG A 629 -51.16 89.26 31.68
N VAL A 630 -49.97 89.78 31.97
CA VAL A 630 -48.73 88.99 31.93
C VAL A 630 -48.78 87.87 32.97
N CYS A 631 -49.21 88.15 34.20
CA CYS A 631 -49.38 87.12 35.23
C CYS A 631 -50.45 86.08 34.88
N ALA A 632 -51.57 86.48 34.28
CA ALA A 632 -52.64 85.56 33.88
C ALA A 632 -52.20 84.64 32.72
N ILE A 633 -51.46 85.17 31.74
CA ILE A 633 -50.90 84.37 30.64
C ILE A 633 -49.85 83.39 31.16
N ALA A 634 -48.97 83.82 32.08
CA ALA A 634 -47.98 82.95 32.71
C ALA A 634 -48.65 81.83 33.55
N ALA A 635 -49.72 82.15 34.28
CA ALA A 635 -50.48 81.17 35.05
C ALA A 635 -51.20 80.14 34.15
N LEU A 636 -51.82 80.57 33.05
CA LEU A 636 -52.47 79.67 32.09
C LEU A 636 -51.46 78.77 31.36
N ALA A 637 -50.28 79.28 31.01
CA ALA A 637 -49.19 78.50 30.44
C ALA A 637 -48.67 77.44 31.43
N ALA A 638 -48.50 77.82 32.70
CA ALA A 638 -48.09 76.89 33.76
C ALA A 638 -49.12 75.78 34.02
N ILE A 639 -50.43 76.10 33.94
CA ILE A 639 -51.51 75.12 34.09
C ILE A 639 -51.51 74.13 32.92
N ARG A 640 -51.35 74.59 31.67
CA ARG A 640 -51.29 73.72 30.47
C ARG A 640 -50.07 72.78 30.46
N LEU A 641 -48.91 73.25 30.93
CA LEU A 641 -47.71 72.41 31.07
C LEU A 641 -47.89 71.33 32.15
N ARG A 642 -48.65 71.63 33.22
CA ARG A 642 -48.98 70.66 34.28
C ARG A 642 -49.88 69.53 33.80
N THR A 643 -50.82 69.80 32.90
CA THR A 643 -51.69 68.78 32.30
C THR A 643 -50.92 67.88 31.33
N LEU A 644 -49.99 68.43 30.56
CA LEU A 644 -49.15 67.68 29.62
C LEU A 644 -48.21 66.68 30.32
N ARG A 645 -47.70 67.06 31.50
CA ARG A 645 -46.88 66.18 32.36
C ARG A 645 -47.66 65.00 32.94
N ARG A 646 -48.95 65.15 33.23
CA ARG A 646 -49.77 64.07 33.81
C ARG A 646 -50.14 62.96 32.81
N ASN A 647 -50.10 63.24 31.52
CA ASN A 647 -50.49 62.28 30.47
C ASN A 647 -49.30 61.47 29.89
N THR A 648 -48.09 61.61 30.46
CA THR A 648 -46.86 60.96 29.97
C THR A 648 -46.26 60.03 31.04
N HIS A 649 -47.03 59.04 31.50
CA HIS A 649 -46.58 58.05 32.48
C HIS A 649 -46.55 56.64 31.87
N THR A 650 -45.52 56.35 31.08
CA THR A 650 -44.86 55.03 30.92
C THR A 650 -43.87 55.12 29.75
N LEU A 651 -42.57 55.02 30.02
CA LEU A 651 -41.52 55.07 28.99
C LEU A 651 -40.68 53.79 28.90
N PHE A 652 -40.81 52.86 29.84
CA PHE A 652 -39.97 51.66 29.88
C PHE A 652 -40.77 50.38 30.10
N ARG A 653 -40.43 49.35 29.33
CA ARG A 653 -40.69 47.94 29.65
C ARG A 653 -39.33 47.24 29.70
N ALA A 654 -38.88 46.84 30.89
CA ALA A 654 -37.64 46.10 31.06
C ALA A 654 -37.92 44.60 30.93
N GLY A 655 -37.36 43.98 29.88
CA GLY A 655 -37.25 42.52 29.78
C GLY A 655 -35.97 42.06 30.48
N ALA A 656 -36.07 40.98 31.25
CA ALA A 656 -35.01 40.48 32.12
C ALA A 656 -33.71 40.13 31.38
N GLY A 657 -32.59 40.63 31.90
CA GLY A 657 -31.33 39.89 32.08
C GLY A 657 -30.04 40.50 31.50
N VAL A 658 -28.97 40.20 32.26
CA VAL A 658 -27.52 40.45 32.14
C VAL A 658 -27.05 41.90 31.91
N CYS A 659 -26.28 42.36 32.91
CA CYS A 659 -25.63 43.65 33.01
C CYS A 659 -24.46 43.74 32.02
N VAL A 660 -24.42 44.76 31.17
CA VAL A 660 -23.20 45.18 30.48
C VAL A 660 -22.57 46.24 31.38
N ARG A 661 -21.48 45.88 32.05
CA ARG A 661 -20.59 46.86 32.68
C ARG A 661 -19.97 47.71 31.56
N GLU A 662 -19.81 49.01 31.79
CA GLU A 662 -19.06 49.87 30.87
C GLU A 662 -17.73 49.20 30.54
N LEU A 663 -17.58 48.71 29.31
CA LEU A 663 -16.28 48.74 28.66
C LEU A 663 -15.97 50.23 28.53
N GLU A 664 -15.33 50.78 29.55
CA GLU A 664 -14.38 51.86 29.31
C GLU A 664 -13.40 51.28 28.30
N LEU A 665 -13.57 51.67 27.04
CA LEU A 665 -12.49 51.70 26.08
C LEU A 665 -11.48 52.72 26.61
N SER A 666 -10.76 52.31 27.66
CA SER A 666 -9.54 52.95 28.10
C SER A 666 -8.54 52.69 27.00
N GLU A 667 -8.48 53.63 26.06
CA GLU A 667 -7.25 53.89 25.31
C GLU A 667 -6.10 53.85 26.32
N THR A 668 -5.08 53.06 26.01
CA THR A 668 -3.84 52.85 26.78
C THR A 668 -3.83 51.73 27.82
N HIS A 669 -4.03 50.47 27.42
CA HIS A 669 -3.23 49.36 27.97
C HIS A 669 -2.83 48.40 26.83
N THR A 670 -1.62 47.89 26.91
CA THR A 670 -0.86 47.17 25.87
C THR A 670 -1.62 45.96 25.30
N GLU A 671 -2.14 46.10 24.08
CA GLU A 671 -2.93 45.11 23.34
C GLU A 671 -2.18 43.78 23.09
N GLY A 672 -0.85 43.73 23.23
CA GLY A 672 -0.05 42.53 22.95
C GLY A 672 -0.12 41.42 24.00
N GLU A 673 -0.29 41.72 25.30
CA GLU A 673 -0.21 40.70 26.36
C GLU A 673 -1.52 39.95 26.62
N GLU A 674 -2.67 40.57 26.36
CA GLU A 674 -3.98 39.92 26.53
C GLU A 674 -4.31 39.01 25.34
N ASP A 675 -3.99 39.43 24.11
CA ASP A 675 -4.15 38.59 22.91
C ASP A 675 -3.23 37.36 22.98
N GLU A 676 -2.01 37.49 23.50
CA GLU A 676 -1.08 36.36 23.68
C GLU A 676 -1.57 35.38 24.77
N ARG A 677 -2.27 35.85 25.82
CA ARG A 677 -2.86 34.99 26.85
C ARG A 677 -4.15 34.31 26.36
N VAL A 678 -4.99 35.02 25.62
CA VAL A 678 -6.23 34.48 25.04
C VAL A 678 -5.89 33.46 23.95
N THR A 679 -4.91 33.74 23.09
CA THR A 679 -4.42 32.76 22.11
C THR A 679 -3.74 31.57 22.76
N LYS A 680 -2.88 31.75 23.78
CA LYS A 680 -2.28 30.62 24.53
C LYS A 680 -3.30 29.76 25.26
N THR A 681 -4.39 30.34 25.78
CA THR A 681 -5.49 29.58 26.39
C THR A 681 -6.33 28.85 25.35
N LEU A 682 -6.61 29.50 24.20
CA LEU A 682 -7.31 28.91 23.05
C LEU A 682 -6.53 27.78 22.35
N THR A 683 -5.20 27.79 22.40
CA THR A 683 -4.33 26.74 21.83
C THR A 683 -3.88 25.69 22.84
N SER A 684 -4.31 25.77 24.10
CA SER A 684 -3.89 24.83 25.14
C SER A 684 -4.66 23.52 25.08
N SER A 685 -3.97 22.39 25.27
CA SER A 685 -4.61 21.07 25.44
C SER A 685 -5.56 21.02 26.64
N GLN A 686 -5.36 21.93 27.61
CA GLN A 686 -6.22 22.12 28.77
C GLN A 686 -7.61 22.63 28.38
N LEU A 687 -7.72 23.50 27.37
CA LEU A 687 -9.01 24.00 26.89
C LEU A 687 -9.85 22.88 26.28
N CYS A 688 -9.25 21.99 25.47
CA CYS A 688 -9.96 20.81 24.95
C CYS A 688 -10.48 19.91 26.10
N GLY A 689 -9.68 19.72 27.15
CA GLY A 689 -10.12 19.01 28.35
C GLY A 689 -11.28 19.71 29.09
N ILE A 690 -11.23 21.03 29.20
CA ILE A 690 -12.31 21.83 29.82
C ILE A 690 -13.59 21.77 28.97
N LEU A 691 -13.47 21.90 27.66
CA LEU A 691 -14.59 21.81 26.72
C LEU A 691 -15.22 20.42 26.75
N HIS A 692 -14.43 19.35 26.65
CA HIS A 692 -14.96 17.98 26.70
C HIS A 692 -15.65 17.71 28.05
N THR A 693 -15.05 18.07 29.18
CA THR A 693 -15.67 17.87 30.51
C THR A 693 -16.93 18.69 30.71
N CYS A 694 -17.00 19.93 30.23
CA CYS A 694 -18.21 20.74 30.32
C CYS A 694 -19.30 20.27 29.36
N MET A 695 -18.93 19.76 28.17
CA MET A 695 -19.89 19.34 27.14
C MET A 695 -20.34 17.88 27.24
N GLN A 696 -19.75 17.10 28.14
CA GLN A 696 -20.07 15.68 28.34
C GLN A 696 -21.57 15.46 28.64
N GLU A 697 -22.18 16.28 29.50
CA GLU A 697 -23.62 16.20 29.83
C GLU A 697 -24.49 16.42 28.58
N VAL A 698 -24.18 17.44 27.79
CA VAL A 698 -24.88 17.77 26.53
C VAL A 698 -24.70 16.67 25.49
N GLN A 699 -23.49 16.10 25.36
CA GLN A 699 -23.23 15.00 24.43
C GLN A 699 -23.96 13.72 24.83
N THR A 700 -24.04 13.39 26.13
CA THR A 700 -24.78 12.21 26.60
C THR A 700 -26.28 12.35 26.36
N GLU A 701 -26.85 13.54 26.52
CA GLU A 701 -28.26 13.81 26.21
C GLU A 701 -28.55 13.86 24.71
N LEU A 702 -27.61 14.33 23.87
CA LEU A 702 -27.73 14.33 22.41
C LEU A 702 -27.65 12.93 21.77
N GLN A 703 -26.97 11.99 22.43
CA GLN A 703 -26.88 10.59 21.98
C GLN A 703 -28.12 9.77 22.34
N ARG A 704 -29.02 10.30 23.17
CA ARG A 704 -30.30 9.64 23.49
C ARG A 704 -31.30 9.90 22.34
N PRO A 705 -31.97 8.85 21.82
CA PRO A 705 -32.86 8.97 20.66
C PRO A 705 -34.14 9.77 20.94
N GLU A 706 -34.52 9.92 22.22
CA GLU A 706 -35.68 10.71 22.64
C GLU A 706 -35.24 12.14 23.01
N ARG A 707 -35.68 13.12 22.22
CA ARG A 707 -35.35 14.55 22.43
C ARG A 707 -36.03 15.08 23.70
N SER A 708 -35.33 14.94 24.81
CA SER A 708 -35.81 15.31 26.14
C SER A 708 -35.69 16.83 26.36
N VAL A 709 -36.61 17.37 27.17
CA VAL A 709 -36.53 18.73 27.74
C VAL A 709 -35.22 18.92 28.54
N CYS A 710 -34.54 17.83 28.91
CA CYS A 710 -33.29 17.81 29.64
C CYS A 710 -32.09 18.35 28.84
N VAL A 711 -32.13 18.37 27.49
CA VAL A 711 -31.06 18.97 26.67
C VAL A 711 -30.87 20.45 26.97
N LEU A 712 -31.97 21.19 27.22
CA LEU A 712 -31.90 22.61 27.58
C LEU A 712 -31.34 22.82 28.99
N ALA A 713 -31.66 21.93 29.93
CA ALA A 713 -31.10 21.98 31.28
C ALA A 713 -29.60 21.62 31.28
N ALA A 714 -29.22 20.59 30.53
CA ALA A 714 -27.83 20.19 30.31
C ALA A 714 -27.04 21.31 29.62
N ALA A 715 -27.57 21.93 28.56
CA ALA A 715 -26.92 23.06 27.88
C ALA A 715 -26.74 24.27 28.81
N ARG A 716 -27.72 24.56 29.68
CA ARG A 716 -27.60 25.64 30.67
C ARG A 716 -26.52 25.33 31.72
N SER A 717 -26.49 24.10 32.24
CA SER A 717 -25.49 23.60 33.18
C SER A 717 -24.08 23.60 32.57
N SER A 718 -23.92 23.08 31.36
CA SER A 718 -22.68 23.06 30.60
C SER A 718 -22.19 24.47 30.30
N PHE A 719 -23.10 25.39 29.96
CA PHE A 719 -22.76 26.79 29.73
C PHE A 719 -22.29 27.50 31.00
N THR A 720 -22.97 27.31 32.14
CA THR A 720 -22.52 27.89 33.41
C THR A 720 -21.15 27.38 33.82
N LYS A 721 -20.92 26.06 33.71
CA LYS A 721 -19.62 25.44 34.00
C LYS A 721 -18.52 25.92 33.05
N LEU A 722 -18.86 26.15 31.77
CA LEU A 722 -17.93 26.67 30.77
C LEU A 722 -17.55 28.13 31.10
N MET A 723 -18.53 28.98 31.39
CA MET A 723 -18.28 30.38 31.75
C MET A 723 -17.52 30.54 33.06
N GLU A 724 -17.81 29.72 34.07
CA GLU A 724 -17.09 29.70 35.35
C GLU A 724 -15.61 29.29 35.21
N LYS A 725 -15.31 28.38 34.26
CA LYS A 725 -13.93 27.94 34.01
C LYS A 725 -13.16 28.85 33.04
N LEU A 726 -13.86 29.60 32.20
CA LEU A 726 -13.25 30.53 31.24
C LEU A 726 -13.05 31.95 31.79
N LEU A 727 -13.84 32.40 32.78
CA LEU A 727 -13.66 33.70 33.42
C LEU A 727 -12.93 33.56 34.78
N PRO A 728 -11.85 34.34 35.03
CA PRO A 728 -11.15 34.31 36.32
C PRO A 728 -12.02 34.85 37.47
N GLU A 729 -11.84 34.27 38.66
CA GLU A 729 -12.66 34.47 39.88
C GLU A 729 -12.83 35.94 40.35
N SER A 730 -12.03 36.88 39.85
CA SER A 730 -12.11 38.30 40.23
C SER A 730 -13.33 39.05 39.65
N GLU A 731 -14.06 38.48 38.69
CA GLU A 731 -15.27 39.08 38.10
C GLU A 731 -16.58 38.35 38.43
N SER A 732 -16.52 37.29 39.25
CA SER A 732 -17.65 36.38 39.55
C SER A 732 -18.81 37.03 40.33
N GLY A 733 -18.63 38.24 40.86
CA GLY A 733 -19.64 38.93 41.69
C GLY A 733 -20.90 39.43 40.95
N CYS A 734 -20.99 39.35 39.62
CA CYS A 734 -22.03 40.07 38.86
C CYS A 734 -23.12 39.22 38.19
N TYR A 735 -23.10 37.89 38.30
CA TYR A 735 -24.11 37.03 37.63
C TYR A 735 -25.40 36.81 38.45
N GLY A 736 -25.48 37.38 39.66
CA GLY A 736 -26.46 36.98 40.67
C GLY A 736 -27.53 38.00 41.06
N ASP A 737 -27.91 38.99 40.24
CA ASP A 737 -29.20 39.67 40.46
C ASP A 737 -29.73 40.39 39.22
N VAL A 738 -30.73 39.79 38.57
CA VAL A 738 -31.51 40.33 37.44
C VAL A 738 -32.06 41.73 37.73
N GLY A 739 -32.13 42.14 39.01
CA GLY A 739 -32.57 43.44 39.46
C GLY A 739 -31.51 44.55 39.57
N SER A 740 -30.20 44.26 39.48
CA SER A 740 -29.12 45.22 39.82
C SER A 740 -29.02 46.41 38.85
N LEU A 741 -28.90 46.17 37.54
CA LEU A 741 -28.81 47.24 36.54
C LEU A 741 -30.12 48.04 36.46
N ALA A 742 -31.27 47.39 36.59
CA ALA A 742 -32.57 48.07 36.67
C ALA A 742 -32.69 48.91 37.96
N ARG A 743 -32.12 48.45 39.09
CA ARG A 743 -31.98 49.24 40.32
C ARG A 743 -31.02 50.39 40.16
N GLN A 744 -29.89 50.22 39.47
CA GLN A 744 -28.88 51.25 39.25
C GLN A 744 -29.33 52.30 38.24
N LEU A 745 -29.99 51.92 37.15
CA LEU A 745 -30.69 52.84 36.23
C LEU A 745 -31.88 53.49 36.92
N GLY A 746 -32.65 52.73 37.71
CA GLY A 746 -33.73 53.25 38.54
C GLY A 746 -33.24 54.26 39.58
N GLN A 747 -32.10 54.00 40.22
CA GLN A 747 -31.42 54.88 41.16
C GLN A 747 -30.78 56.06 40.44
N GLY A 748 -30.17 55.88 39.28
CA GLY A 748 -29.60 56.93 38.45
C GLY A 748 -30.66 57.90 37.94
N LEU A 749 -31.82 57.39 37.51
CA LEU A 749 -32.98 58.19 37.13
C LEU A 749 -33.66 58.85 38.34
N ASN A 750 -33.73 58.18 39.50
CA ASN A 750 -34.18 58.82 40.74
C ASN A 750 -33.19 59.88 41.23
N ASN A 751 -31.90 59.68 41.00
CA ASN A 751 -30.85 60.63 41.34
C ASN A 751 -30.88 61.83 40.39
N LEU A 752 -31.10 61.63 39.08
CA LEU A 752 -31.36 62.70 38.12
C LEU A 752 -32.63 63.50 38.45
N ARG A 753 -33.67 62.83 38.94
CA ARG A 753 -34.88 63.47 39.48
C ARG A 753 -34.60 64.24 40.78
N LYS A 754 -33.61 63.84 41.58
CA LYS A 754 -33.16 64.56 42.77
C LYS A 754 -32.23 65.73 42.42
N THR A 755 -31.37 65.61 41.40
CA THR A 755 -30.42 66.64 40.97
C THR A 755 -31.06 67.75 40.13
N HIS A 756 -32.17 67.48 39.42
CA HIS A 756 -32.88 68.47 38.60
C HIS A 756 -34.16 69.05 39.23
N ASN A 757 -34.27 69.08 40.56
CA ASN A 757 -35.20 70.02 41.19
C ASN A 757 -34.60 71.44 41.10
N LEU A 758 -35.29 72.35 40.41
CA LEU A 758 -35.01 73.80 40.44
C LEU A 758 -34.72 74.25 41.88
N PRO A 759 -33.62 74.99 42.14
CA PRO A 759 -33.29 75.41 43.50
C PRO A 759 -34.16 76.58 43.92
N LEU A 760 -34.94 76.37 44.98
CA LEU A 760 -34.99 77.38 46.03
C LEU A 760 -33.72 77.20 46.89
N ARG A 761 -32.83 78.21 46.82
CA ARG A 761 -31.76 78.57 47.79
C ARG A 761 -30.48 77.72 47.95
N HIS A 762 -29.37 78.43 47.69
CA HIS A 762 -28.05 78.51 48.35
C HIS A 762 -27.37 77.25 48.92
N ASP A 763 -26.31 76.74 48.26
CA ASP A 763 -25.07 76.25 48.93
C ASP A 763 -23.88 75.83 48.03
N GLY A 764 -23.99 75.85 46.69
CA GLY A 764 -22.88 75.43 45.81
C GLY A 764 -21.63 76.34 45.78
N ASN A 765 -21.80 77.65 46.06
CA ASN A 765 -20.68 78.61 45.93
C ASN A 765 -19.68 78.55 47.09
N LYS A 766 -20.07 78.01 48.26
CA LYS A 766 -19.15 77.88 49.41
C LYS A 766 -18.12 76.77 49.23
N VAL A 767 -18.51 75.65 48.62
CA VAL A 767 -17.63 74.49 48.41
C VAL A 767 -16.61 74.75 47.30
N MET A 768 -17.00 75.48 46.25
CA MET A 768 -16.05 75.92 45.23
C MET A 768 -15.08 76.98 45.74
N LEU A 769 -15.54 77.93 46.56
CA LEU A 769 -14.65 78.92 47.18
C LEU A 769 -13.69 78.30 48.19
N SER A 770 -14.13 77.31 48.98
CA SER A 770 -13.24 76.61 49.92
C SER A 770 -12.21 75.73 49.21
N ALA A 771 -12.59 75.05 48.11
CA ALA A 771 -11.63 74.31 47.29
C ALA A 771 -10.58 75.23 46.65
N LEU A 772 -11.00 76.38 46.12
CA LEU A 772 -10.09 77.36 45.52
C LEU A 772 -9.15 77.96 46.57
N GLN A 773 -9.67 78.29 47.76
CA GLN A 773 -8.86 78.77 48.89
C GLN A 773 -7.84 77.72 49.37
N GLN A 774 -8.23 76.44 49.43
CA GLN A 774 -7.32 75.35 49.78
C GLN A 774 -6.19 75.21 48.77
N HIS A 775 -6.49 75.31 47.47
CA HIS A 775 -5.48 75.27 46.41
C HIS A 775 -4.51 76.46 46.46
N PHE A 776 -5.00 77.68 46.72
CA PHE A 776 -4.13 78.84 46.91
C PHE A 776 -3.25 78.72 48.16
N LEU A 777 -3.76 78.15 49.24
CA LEU A 777 -2.99 77.90 50.47
C LEU A 777 -1.88 76.87 50.23
N VAL A 778 -2.18 75.76 49.57
CA VAL A 778 -1.18 74.73 49.25
C VAL A 778 -0.15 75.25 48.25
N PHE A 779 -0.57 76.04 47.27
CA PHE A 779 0.34 76.66 46.31
C PHE A 779 1.30 77.65 46.98
N THR A 780 0.79 78.51 47.88
CA THR A 780 1.62 79.46 48.64
C THR A 780 2.54 78.76 49.65
N GLN A 781 2.12 77.65 50.26
CA GLN A 781 2.98 76.82 51.12
C GLN A 781 4.11 76.14 50.33
N ARG A 782 3.83 75.62 49.13
CA ARG A 782 4.87 75.04 48.24
C ARG A 782 5.84 76.12 47.76
N LEU A 783 5.34 77.31 47.40
CA LEU A 783 6.18 78.43 47.00
C LEU A 783 7.06 78.93 48.16
N HIS A 784 6.51 78.99 49.38
CA HIS A 784 7.27 79.34 50.57
C HIS A 784 8.34 78.30 50.89
N SER A 785 8.00 77.00 50.82
CA SER A 785 8.97 75.92 51.03
C SER A 785 10.11 75.95 50.01
N ALA A 786 9.79 76.16 48.73
CA ALA A 786 10.80 76.33 47.67
C ALA A 786 11.66 77.59 47.87
N GLU A 787 11.08 78.69 48.35
CA GLU A 787 11.85 79.92 48.66
C GLU A 787 12.72 79.75 49.92
N VAL A 788 12.27 78.99 50.92
CA VAL A 788 13.07 78.61 52.10
C VAL A 788 14.24 77.73 51.67
N GLU A 789 14.00 76.67 50.90
CA GLU A 789 15.06 75.81 50.34
C GLU A 789 16.06 76.62 49.52
N ARG A 790 15.60 77.56 48.70
CA ARG A 790 16.48 78.45 47.92
C ARG A 790 17.33 79.35 48.82
N ARG A 791 16.80 79.85 49.93
CA ARG A 791 17.55 80.64 50.91
C ARG A 791 18.55 79.78 51.68
N ASP A 792 18.16 78.58 52.08
CA ASP A 792 19.03 77.62 52.75
C ASP A 792 20.16 77.17 51.84
N LEU A 793 19.89 76.90 50.57
CA LEU A 793 20.91 76.60 49.55
C LEU A 793 21.84 77.78 49.29
N ARG A 794 21.37 79.03 49.37
CA ARG A 794 22.25 80.22 49.32
C ARG A 794 23.12 80.34 50.57
N ILE A 795 22.60 79.97 51.74
CA ILE A 795 23.37 79.94 52.99
C ILE A 795 24.40 78.81 52.95
N GLU A 796 24.05 77.63 52.44
CA GLU A 796 24.98 76.52 52.18
C GLU A 796 26.05 76.91 51.14
N LEU A 797 25.68 77.53 50.02
CA LEU A 797 26.64 78.03 49.03
C LEU A 797 27.58 79.10 49.59
N SER A 798 27.10 79.95 50.50
CA SER A 798 27.96 80.94 51.17
C SER A 798 28.81 80.32 52.29
N ARG A 799 28.35 79.25 52.95
CA ARG A 799 29.17 78.41 53.86
C ARG A 799 30.24 77.61 53.10
N ILE A 800 29.90 77.04 51.95
CA ILE A 800 30.83 76.32 51.07
C ILE A 800 31.83 77.30 50.48
N LYS A 801 31.42 78.48 50.02
CA LYS A 801 32.36 79.55 49.61
C LYS A 801 33.28 79.97 50.75
N ARG A 802 32.78 80.11 51.99
CA ARG A 802 33.62 80.42 53.17
C ARG A 802 34.59 79.29 53.50
N ARG A 803 34.15 78.02 53.47
CA ARG A 803 35.02 76.85 53.61
C ARG A 803 36.08 76.82 52.50
N HIS A 804 35.72 77.13 51.26
CA HIS A 804 36.65 77.18 50.14
C HIS A 804 37.64 78.35 50.22
N THR A 805 37.26 79.48 50.81
CA THR A 805 38.17 80.62 51.07
C THR A 805 39.05 80.41 52.30
N HIS A 806 38.63 79.61 53.29
CA HIS A 806 39.48 79.18 54.41
C HIS A 806 40.48 78.10 53.95
N THR A 807 40.05 77.10 53.17
CA THR A 807 40.94 76.04 52.66
C THR A 807 41.91 76.51 51.57
N ARG A 808 41.60 77.60 50.85
CA ARG A 808 42.49 78.21 49.85
C ARG A 808 43.52 79.17 50.44
N ASN A 809 43.30 79.68 51.66
CA ASN A 809 44.25 80.54 52.36
C ASN A 809 45.17 79.79 53.33
N GLU A 810 44.90 78.51 53.64
CA GLU A 810 45.78 77.64 54.44
C GLU A 810 46.69 76.72 53.58
N THR A 811 46.60 76.78 52.25
CA THR A 811 47.37 75.93 51.31
C THR A 811 48.34 76.74 50.46
N ARG A 812 49.11 77.63 51.09
CA ARG A 812 50.26 78.30 50.45
C ARG A 812 51.59 78.08 51.15
N ASP A 813 51.63 77.27 52.21
CA ASP A 813 52.87 76.81 52.82
C ASP A 813 52.87 75.29 52.95
N SER A 814 54.05 74.72 52.71
CA SER A 814 54.44 73.30 52.82
C SER A 814 54.05 72.38 51.64
N THR A 815 55.01 72.25 50.72
CA THR A 815 55.41 70.96 50.13
C THR A 815 55.23 69.81 51.12
N HIS A 816 54.55 68.72 50.72
CA HIS A 816 54.99 67.32 50.86
C HIS A 816 53.92 66.36 50.30
N THR A 817 54.39 65.40 49.52
CA THR A 817 53.81 64.13 49.06
C THR A 817 52.57 63.63 49.83
N CYS A 818 51.48 63.31 49.14
CA CYS A 818 50.43 62.46 49.70
C CYS A 818 49.78 61.58 48.63
N CYS A 819 49.76 60.28 48.92
CA CYS A 819 49.40 59.16 48.07
C CYS A 819 47.93 59.16 47.64
N VAL A 820 47.63 58.46 46.54
CA VAL A 820 46.26 58.05 46.18
C VAL A 820 45.66 57.30 47.38
N PRO A 821 44.44 57.64 47.83
CA PRO A 821 43.78 56.96 48.94
C PRO A 821 43.77 55.44 48.70
N VAL A 822 44.21 54.65 49.69
CA VAL A 822 44.28 53.18 49.59
C VAL A 822 42.94 52.56 49.15
N GLN A 823 41.81 53.18 49.52
CA GLN A 823 40.49 52.76 49.05
C GLN A 823 40.26 52.89 47.54
N GLN A 824 40.78 53.95 46.90
CA GLN A 824 40.64 54.14 45.45
C GLN A 824 41.55 53.17 44.68
N PHE A 825 42.77 52.94 45.15
CA PHE A 825 43.65 51.92 44.58
C PHE A 825 43.08 50.50 44.73
N ARG A 826 42.50 50.19 45.90
CA ARG A 826 41.87 48.89 46.17
C ARG A 826 40.65 48.65 45.28
N SER A 827 39.80 49.66 45.10
CA SER A 827 38.65 49.60 44.19
C SER A 827 39.07 49.33 42.74
N VAL A 828 40.13 50.00 42.27
CA VAL A 828 40.64 49.79 40.90
C VAL A 828 41.24 48.38 40.76
N CYS A 829 41.97 47.88 41.76
CA CYS A 829 42.49 46.51 41.76
C CYS A 829 41.37 45.45 41.81
N GLU A 830 40.32 45.67 42.58
CA GLU A 830 39.13 44.79 42.65
C GLU A 830 38.38 44.78 41.31
N GLU A 831 38.23 45.94 40.67
CA GLU A 831 37.57 46.07 39.37
C GLU A 831 38.40 45.42 38.24
N LEU A 832 39.72 45.59 38.25
CA LEU A 832 40.65 44.89 37.34
C LEU A 832 40.63 43.37 37.56
N SER A 833 40.56 42.92 38.82
CA SER A 833 40.43 41.49 39.14
C SER A 833 39.10 40.94 38.65
N ALA A 834 38.01 41.69 38.79
CA ALA A 834 36.69 41.33 38.27
C ALA A 834 36.63 41.38 36.74
N ALA A 835 37.38 42.27 36.09
CA ALA A 835 37.50 42.33 34.63
C ALA A 835 38.30 41.14 34.09
N LEU A 836 39.42 40.80 34.71
CA LEU A 836 40.22 39.62 34.37
C LEU A 836 39.42 38.32 34.56
N HIS A 837 38.62 38.24 35.63
CA HIS A 837 37.76 37.07 35.86
C HIS A 837 36.67 36.95 34.78
N ARG A 838 36.06 38.06 34.37
CA ARG A 838 35.12 38.10 33.23
C ARG A 838 35.80 37.67 31.93
N GLU A 839 37.01 38.14 31.67
CA GLU A 839 37.79 37.72 30.50
C GLU A 839 38.10 36.23 30.51
N GLN A 840 38.52 35.68 31.65
CA GLN A 840 38.77 34.23 31.80
C GLN A 840 37.48 33.41 31.59
N GLN A 841 36.33 33.86 32.08
CA GLN A 841 35.03 33.22 31.84
C GLN A 841 34.62 33.27 30.35
N VAL A 842 34.89 34.38 29.67
CA VAL A 842 34.63 34.48 28.22
C VAL A 842 35.58 33.55 27.46
N GLN A 843 36.86 33.47 27.85
CA GLN A 843 37.80 32.55 27.22
C GLN A 843 37.40 31.08 27.42
N THR A 844 36.93 30.66 28.60
CA THR A 844 36.45 29.28 28.79
C THR A 844 35.21 28.97 27.95
N LEU A 845 34.27 29.92 27.85
CA LEU A 845 33.10 29.79 26.97
C LEU A 845 33.51 29.68 25.50
N LEU A 846 34.48 30.48 25.03
CA LEU A 846 35.00 30.38 23.66
C LEU A 846 35.67 29.03 23.40
N HIS A 847 36.44 28.49 24.34
CA HIS A 847 37.02 27.15 24.21
C HIS A 847 35.95 26.06 24.18
N GLN A 848 34.89 26.19 24.97
CA GLN A 848 33.74 25.27 24.94
C GLN A 848 33.01 25.34 23.59
N GLN A 849 32.77 26.53 23.07
CA GLN A 849 32.16 26.71 21.74
C GLN A 849 33.06 26.15 20.63
N ALA A 850 34.37 26.36 20.70
CA ALA A 850 35.31 25.79 19.74
C ALA A 850 35.32 24.25 19.78
N ALA A 851 35.28 23.65 20.99
CA ALA A 851 35.18 22.20 21.15
C ALA A 851 33.86 21.65 20.59
N GLN A 852 32.73 22.32 20.83
CA GLN A 852 31.43 21.95 20.27
C GLN A 852 31.42 22.04 18.74
N LEU A 853 32.06 23.07 18.16
CA LEU A 853 32.20 23.19 16.71
C LEU A 853 33.08 22.10 16.11
N GLN A 854 34.14 21.68 16.81
CA GLN A 854 34.99 20.58 16.38
C GLN A 854 34.25 19.23 16.45
N GLU A 855 33.47 18.99 17.50
CA GLU A 855 32.62 17.81 17.62
C GLU A 855 31.52 17.77 16.55
N LEU A 856 30.89 18.91 16.26
CA LEU A 856 29.97 19.07 15.13
C LEU A 856 30.65 18.80 13.78
N GLY A 857 31.90 19.25 13.61
CA GLY A 857 32.70 18.95 12.42
C GLY A 857 32.90 17.45 12.22
N VAL A 858 33.35 16.74 13.25
CA VAL A 858 33.58 15.27 13.20
C VAL A 858 32.27 14.50 13.00
N THR A 859 31.19 14.90 13.66
CA THR A 859 29.87 14.26 13.47
C THR A 859 29.32 14.50 12.06
N MET A 860 29.56 15.67 11.47
CA MET A 860 29.21 15.95 10.09
C MET A 860 30.05 15.12 9.12
N GLU A 861 31.37 15.03 9.30
CA GLU A 861 32.25 14.21 8.47
C GLU A 861 31.85 12.72 8.51
N THR A 862 31.60 12.18 9.71
CA THR A 862 31.13 10.79 9.86
C THR A 862 29.78 10.55 9.20
N HIS A 863 28.83 11.50 9.33
CA HIS A 863 27.54 11.40 8.63
C HIS A 863 27.71 11.47 7.11
N THR A 864 28.59 12.34 6.59
CA THR A 864 28.87 12.40 5.14
C THR A 864 29.52 11.11 4.62
N SER A 865 30.44 10.52 5.37
CA SER A 865 31.04 9.22 5.02
C SER A 865 29.99 8.10 4.99
N GLN A 866 29.14 8.03 6.02
CA GLN A 866 28.04 7.07 6.06
C GLN A 866 27.03 7.27 4.92
N GLN A 867 26.78 8.53 4.54
CA GLN A 867 25.89 8.82 3.41
C GLN A 867 26.50 8.32 2.09
N LEU A 868 27.80 8.54 1.87
CA LEU A 868 28.50 8.03 0.68
C LEU A 868 28.51 6.48 0.62
N GLU A 869 28.67 5.81 1.77
CA GLU A 869 28.56 4.35 1.85
C GLU A 869 27.14 3.85 1.52
N LYS A 870 26.11 4.54 2.03
CA LYS A 870 24.70 4.24 1.68
C LYS A 870 24.45 4.46 0.20
N ASP A 871 24.92 5.56 -0.37
CA ASP A 871 24.76 5.85 -1.79
C ASP A 871 25.48 4.79 -2.65
N HIS A 872 26.66 4.31 -2.22
CA HIS A 872 27.38 3.23 -2.89
C HIS A 872 26.61 1.90 -2.85
N THR A 873 26.08 1.51 -1.69
CA THR A 873 25.30 0.27 -1.54
C THR A 873 23.97 0.34 -2.32
N LEU A 874 23.33 1.51 -2.35
CA LEU A 874 22.14 1.76 -3.18
C LEU A 874 22.47 1.63 -4.67
N ALA A 875 23.58 2.22 -5.13
CA ALA A 875 24.02 2.09 -6.52
C ALA A 875 24.27 0.61 -6.90
N GLN A 876 24.90 -0.16 -6.01
CA GLN A 876 25.14 -1.58 -6.22
C GLN A 876 23.83 -2.40 -6.27
N ALA A 877 22.86 -2.08 -5.41
CA ALA A 877 21.53 -2.71 -5.44
C ALA A 877 20.74 -2.36 -6.71
N VAL A 878 20.83 -1.11 -7.18
CA VAL A 878 20.22 -0.69 -8.44
C VAL A 878 20.85 -1.44 -9.62
N GLN A 879 22.17 -1.63 -9.61
CA GLN A 879 22.86 -2.39 -10.65
C GLN A 879 22.42 -3.86 -10.67
N SER A 880 22.37 -4.52 -9.51
CA SER A 880 21.94 -5.93 -9.44
C SER A 880 20.47 -6.11 -9.88
N LEU A 881 19.60 -5.15 -9.55
CA LEU A 881 18.21 -5.12 -10.05
C LEU A 881 18.15 -4.91 -11.57
N SER A 882 19.01 -4.06 -12.14
CA SER A 882 19.12 -3.87 -13.58
C SER A 882 19.56 -5.16 -14.29
N ASP A 883 20.53 -5.86 -13.73
CA ASP A 883 21.02 -7.13 -14.27
C ASP A 883 19.94 -8.23 -14.20
N ALA A 884 19.25 -8.33 -13.07
CA ALA A 884 18.11 -9.24 -12.89
C ALA A 884 16.98 -8.94 -13.89
N LYS A 885 16.66 -7.65 -14.12
CA LYS A 885 15.68 -7.21 -15.11
C LYS A 885 16.09 -7.60 -16.53
N ALA A 886 17.38 -7.48 -16.87
CA ALA A 886 17.90 -7.89 -18.17
C ALA A 886 17.85 -9.41 -18.37
N GLU A 887 18.08 -10.19 -17.31
CA GLU A 887 17.95 -11.64 -17.34
C GLU A 887 16.48 -12.10 -17.47
N LEU A 888 15.56 -11.44 -16.78
CA LEU A 888 14.13 -11.71 -16.87
C LEU A 888 13.63 -11.48 -18.31
N LYS A 889 14.06 -10.40 -18.96
CA LYS A 889 13.76 -10.16 -20.39
C LYS A 889 14.29 -11.27 -21.31
N ARG A 890 15.48 -11.81 -21.03
CA ARG A 890 16.05 -12.95 -21.80
C ARG A 890 15.23 -14.22 -21.60
N LYS A 891 14.78 -14.49 -20.37
CA LYS A 891 13.92 -15.64 -20.05
C LYS A 891 12.53 -15.51 -20.69
N ASP A 892 11.93 -14.32 -20.68
CA ASP A 892 10.67 -14.05 -21.38
C ASP A 892 10.75 -14.31 -22.88
N GLN A 893 11.84 -13.90 -23.53
CA GLN A 893 12.05 -14.19 -24.96
C GLN A 893 12.17 -15.69 -25.21
N SER A 894 12.85 -16.41 -24.32
CA SER A 894 13.00 -17.86 -24.38
C SER A 894 11.65 -18.57 -24.19
N LEU A 895 10.83 -18.12 -23.23
CA LEU A 895 9.48 -18.64 -22.98
C LEU A 895 8.59 -18.44 -24.19
N ARG A 896 8.54 -17.25 -24.78
CA ARG A 896 7.76 -16.99 -26.01
C ARG A 896 8.20 -17.89 -27.18
N SER A 897 9.48 -18.25 -27.25
CA SER A 897 9.97 -19.18 -28.28
C SER A 897 9.50 -20.62 -28.02
N LEU A 898 9.44 -21.04 -26.76
CA LEU A 898 8.93 -22.35 -26.35
C LEU A 898 7.41 -22.45 -26.52
N GLU A 899 6.67 -21.41 -26.17
CA GLU A 899 5.21 -21.32 -26.41
C GLU A 899 4.89 -21.52 -27.89
N LYS A 900 5.61 -20.85 -28.79
CA LYS A 900 5.44 -21.04 -30.24
C LYS A 900 5.71 -22.49 -30.68
N ARG A 901 6.70 -23.16 -30.09
CA ARG A 901 6.99 -24.57 -30.39
C ARG A 901 5.90 -25.48 -29.85
N LEU A 902 5.39 -25.20 -28.66
CA LEU A 902 4.29 -25.94 -28.06
C LEU A 902 3.01 -25.81 -28.89
N SER A 903 2.65 -24.59 -29.32
CA SER A 903 1.50 -24.36 -30.19
C SER A 903 1.63 -25.10 -31.52
N ARG A 904 2.82 -25.13 -32.12
CA ARG A 904 3.07 -25.92 -33.34
C ARG A 904 2.86 -27.42 -33.10
N SER A 905 3.42 -27.96 -32.01
CA SER A 905 3.25 -29.37 -31.67
C SER A 905 1.78 -29.71 -31.36
N GLN A 906 1.04 -28.83 -30.68
CA GLN A 906 -0.40 -28.99 -30.46
C GLN A 906 -1.21 -28.96 -31.76
N GLN A 907 -0.82 -28.12 -32.72
CA GLN A 907 -1.45 -28.10 -34.03
C GLN A 907 -1.18 -29.42 -34.79
N GLU A 908 0.06 -29.91 -34.78
CA GLU A 908 0.43 -31.18 -35.41
C GLU A 908 -0.33 -32.37 -34.80
N THR A 909 -0.50 -32.41 -33.47
CA THR A 909 -1.28 -33.48 -32.81
C THR A 909 -2.76 -33.41 -33.20
N GLN A 910 -3.35 -32.22 -33.31
CA GLN A 910 -4.72 -32.05 -33.79
C GLN A 910 -4.87 -32.49 -35.26
N GLU A 911 -3.92 -32.15 -36.12
CA GLU A 911 -3.92 -32.58 -37.53
C GLU A 911 -3.79 -34.10 -37.66
N LEU A 912 -2.91 -34.73 -36.87
CA LEU A 912 -2.78 -36.19 -36.80
C LEU A 912 -4.06 -36.85 -36.27
N GLN A 913 -4.69 -36.30 -35.24
CA GLN A 913 -5.95 -36.82 -34.72
C GLN A 913 -7.06 -36.76 -35.78
N GLN A 914 -7.15 -35.66 -36.53
CA GLN A 914 -8.09 -35.55 -37.64
C GLN A 914 -7.80 -36.58 -38.74
N SER A 915 -6.52 -36.84 -39.06
CA SER A 915 -6.12 -37.88 -40.01
C SER A 915 -6.55 -39.27 -39.53
N ILE A 916 -6.31 -39.60 -38.26
CA ILE A 916 -6.74 -40.88 -37.66
C ILE A 916 -8.26 -41.02 -37.76
N ASN A 917 -9.02 -40.01 -37.36
CA ASN A 917 -10.49 -40.04 -37.44
C ASN A 917 -10.98 -40.27 -38.89
N ARG A 918 -10.33 -39.66 -39.88
CA ARG A 918 -10.64 -39.87 -41.30
C ARG A 918 -10.31 -41.30 -41.74
N ALA A 919 -9.17 -41.84 -41.32
CA ALA A 919 -8.78 -43.21 -41.62
C ALA A 919 -9.74 -44.23 -40.97
N GLU A 920 -10.10 -44.04 -39.70
CA GLU A 920 -11.07 -44.86 -39.00
C GLU A 920 -12.44 -44.84 -39.66
N ASN A 921 -12.93 -43.66 -40.06
CA ASN A 921 -14.20 -43.54 -40.78
C ASN A 921 -14.15 -44.31 -42.10
N THR A 922 -13.04 -44.23 -42.83
CA THR A 922 -12.84 -44.96 -44.09
C THR A 922 -12.85 -46.48 -43.86
N LEU A 923 -12.18 -46.96 -42.81
CA LEU A 923 -12.17 -48.36 -42.42
C LEU A 923 -13.57 -48.84 -41.98
N ARG A 924 -14.31 -48.03 -41.21
CA ARG A 924 -15.69 -48.33 -40.81
C ARG A 924 -16.60 -48.45 -42.03
N MET A 925 -16.48 -47.56 -43.00
CA MET A 925 -17.26 -47.64 -44.25
C MET A 925 -16.88 -48.88 -45.08
N ALA A 926 -15.59 -49.22 -45.17
CA ALA A 926 -15.14 -50.44 -45.83
C ALA A 926 -15.69 -51.71 -45.14
N ALA A 927 -15.66 -51.77 -43.81
CA ALA A 927 -16.23 -52.87 -43.03
C ALA A 927 -17.74 -53.04 -43.29
N ARG A 928 -18.51 -51.93 -43.28
CA ARG A 928 -19.94 -51.95 -43.62
C ARG A 928 -20.20 -52.44 -45.04
N SER A 929 -19.37 -52.05 -46.01
CA SER A 929 -19.50 -52.53 -47.40
C SER A 929 -19.20 -54.03 -47.53
N LYS A 930 -18.28 -54.54 -46.71
CA LYS A 930 -17.98 -55.98 -46.63
C LYS A 930 -19.15 -56.75 -46.01
N GLU A 931 -19.76 -56.23 -44.95
CA GLU A 931 -20.95 -56.81 -44.33
C GLU A 931 -22.15 -56.83 -45.28
N SER A 932 -22.39 -55.75 -46.02
CA SER A 932 -23.48 -55.70 -47.01
C SER A 932 -23.26 -56.69 -48.16
N LEU A 933 -22.02 -56.82 -48.65
CA LEU A 933 -21.66 -57.85 -49.63
C LEU A 933 -21.86 -59.27 -49.07
N SER A 934 -21.44 -59.51 -47.83
CA SER A 934 -21.64 -60.81 -47.17
C SER A 934 -23.12 -61.14 -47.02
N SER A 935 -23.95 -60.17 -46.63
CA SER A 935 -25.41 -60.33 -46.53
C SER A 935 -26.04 -60.64 -47.89
N TYR A 936 -25.60 -59.94 -48.95
CA TYR A 936 -26.03 -60.21 -50.32
C TYR A 936 -25.68 -61.63 -50.76
N ILE A 937 -24.43 -62.07 -50.56
CA ILE A 937 -23.99 -63.43 -50.88
C ILE A 937 -24.81 -64.47 -50.11
N MET A 938 -25.02 -64.27 -48.81
CA MET A 938 -25.85 -65.15 -47.99
C MET A 938 -27.30 -65.22 -48.50
N SER A 939 -27.87 -64.10 -48.96
CA SER A 939 -29.21 -64.07 -49.56
C SER A 939 -29.27 -64.86 -50.87
N VAL A 940 -28.26 -64.71 -51.73
CA VAL A 940 -28.12 -65.49 -52.97
C VAL A 940 -27.97 -66.98 -52.67
N GLU A 941 -27.13 -67.34 -51.70
CA GLU A 941 -26.95 -68.73 -51.25
C GLU A 941 -28.24 -69.33 -50.70
N CYS A 942 -28.99 -68.57 -49.88
CA CYS A 942 -30.30 -69.01 -49.37
C CYS A 942 -31.30 -69.24 -50.51
N ARG A 943 -31.39 -68.32 -51.49
CA ARG A 943 -32.27 -68.50 -52.65
C ARG A 943 -31.86 -69.67 -53.53
N LEU A 944 -30.56 -69.91 -53.71
CA LEU A 944 -30.06 -71.09 -54.42
C LEU A 944 -30.39 -72.39 -53.68
N ARG A 945 -30.31 -72.38 -52.35
CA ARG A 945 -30.70 -73.51 -51.50
C ARG A 945 -32.19 -73.80 -51.61
N GLU A 946 -33.04 -72.77 -51.54
CA GLU A 946 -34.48 -72.90 -51.78
C GLU A 946 -34.82 -73.44 -53.16
N LEU A 947 -34.14 -72.97 -54.22
CA LEU A 947 -34.30 -73.50 -55.58
C LEU A 947 -33.88 -74.97 -55.66
N LYS A 948 -32.77 -75.35 -55.01
CA LYS A 948 -32.30 -76.73 -54.94
C LYS A 948 -33.29 -77.62 -54.21
N ASP A 949 -33.85 -77.16 -53.09
CA ASP A 949 -34.85 -77.90 -52.32
C ASP A 949 -36.17 -78.05 -53.10
N ARG A 950 -36.59 -77.00 -53.83
CA ARG A 950 -37.73 -77.06 -54.76
C ARG A 950 -37.49 -78.04 -55.90
N LEU A 951 -36.28 -78.09 -56.46
CA LEU A 951 -35.88 -79.08 -57.47
C LEU A 951 -35.90 -80.50 -56.90
N ALA A 952 -35.39 -80.71 -55.69
CA ALA A 952 -35.41 -81.99 -55.00
C ALA A 952 -36.84 -82.48 -54.74
N LEU A 953 -37.75 -81.56 -54.37
CA LEU A 953 -39.18 -81.84 -54.19
C LEU A 953 -39.92 -82.10 -55.50
N SER A 954 -39.46 -81.54 -56.63
CA SER A 954 -40.03 -81.83 -57.96
C SER A 954 -39.63 -83.19 -58.53
N HIS A 955 -38.59 -83.85 -57.99
CA HIS A 955 -38.18 -85.20 -58.41
C HIS A 955 -38.96 -86.33 -57.72
N SER A 956 -39.76 -86.06 -56.69
CA SER A 956 -40.56 -87.06 -55.97
C SER A 956 -42.03 -87.16 -56.43
N THR A 957 -42.44 -86.39 -57.45
CA THR A 957 -43.76 -86.51 -58.08
C THR A 957 -43.64 -86.57 -59.60
N THR A 958 -43.79 -87.77 -60.15
CA THR A 958 -44.04 -87.97 -61.58
C THR A 958 -45.43 -87.44 -61.96
N SER A 959 -45.50 -86.19 -62.42
CA SER A 959 -46.41 -85.84 -63.52
C SER A 959 -45.83 -84.67 -64.30
N GLN A 960 -45.50 -84.98 -65.54
CA GLN A 960 -45.20 -84.08 -66.64
C GLN A 960 -46.21 -82.93 -66.70
N ASP A 961 -45.77 -81.69 -66.47
CA ASP A 961 -46.28 -80.48 -67.13
C ASP A 961 -45.34 -79.27 -66.88
N ASP A 962 -45.27 -78.42 -67.90
CA ASP A 962 -44.29 -77.38 -68.24
C ASP A 962 -43.66 -76.53 -67.11
N PHE A 963 -42.32 -76.61 -67.00
CA PHE A 963 -41.49 -75.67 -66.24
C PHE A 963 -41.10 -74.45 -67.11
N THR A 964 -41.87 -73.37 -67.05
CA THR A 964 -41.43 -72.06 -67.54
C THR A 964 -40.61 -71.33 -66.47
N LEU A 965 -39.30 -71.18 -66.73
CA LEU A 965 -38.36 -70.37 -65.92
C LEU A 965 -38.76 -68.89 -65.97
N HIS A 966 -39.46 -68.39 -64.96
CA HIS A 966 -39.53 -66.96 -64.70
C HIS A 966 -38.30 -66.50 -63.92
N LEU A 967 -37.37 -65.84 -64.61
CA LEU A 967 -36.33 -65.04 -63.98
C LEU A 967 -37.00 -63.90 -63.18
N PRO A 968 -36.69 -63.71 -61.88
CA PRO A 968 -37.28 -62.61 -61.13
C PRO A 968 -36.70 -61.27 -61.60
N THR A 969 -37.60 -60.39 -62.05
CA THR A 969 -37.37 -58.98 -62.29
C THR A 969 -36.86 -58.31 -61.02
N MET A 970 -35.70 -57.65 -61.10
CA MET A 970 -35.11 -56.85 -60.03
C MET A 970 -36.10 -55.76 -59.57
N HIS A 971 -36.69 -55.91 -58.38
CA HIS A 971 -37.24 -54.76 -57.64
C HIS A 971 -36.09 -54.13 -56.86
N GLN A 972 -35.63 -52.97 -57.33
CA GLN A 972 -34.81 -52.04 -56.55
C GLN A 972 -35.73 -51.28 -55.60
N ASP A 973 -35.85 -51.74 -54.36
CA ASP A 973 -36.30 -50.87 -53.27
C ASP A 973 -35.07 -50.06 -52.80
N THR A 974 -34.83 -48.94 -53.46
CA THR A 974 -33.93 -47.89 -52.97
C THR A 974 -34.75 -46.87 -52.18
N ASP A 975 -34.94 -47.13 -50.89
CA ASP A 975 -35.32 -46.07 -49.95
C ASP A 975 -34.08 -45.59 -49.18
N GLY A 976 -33.66 -44.37 -49.54
CA GLY A 976 -33.16 -43.37 -48.60
C GLY A 976 -31.74 -43.49 -48.05
N VAL A 977 -30.72 -43.20 -48.86
CA VAL A 977 -29.52 -42.50 -48.35
C VAL A 977 -29.06 -41.47 -49.39
N GLN A 978 -29.22 -40.19 -49.04
CA GLN A 978 -28.70 -39.05 -49.78
C GLN A 978 -27.17 -39.13 -49.90
N LEU A 979 -26.68 -39.47 -51.10
CA LEU A 979 -25.30 -39.24 -51.51
C LEU A 979 -25.16 -37.78 -51.97
N CYS A 980 -24.86 -36.89 -51.03
CA CYS A 980 -24.27 -35.60 -51.36
C CYS A 980 -22.78 -35.78 -51.68
N GLY A 981 -22.43 -35.55 -52.94
CA GLY A 981 -21.14 -34.99 -53.35
C GLY A 981 -19.94 -35.94 -53.36
N ARG A 982 -19.68 -36.55 -54.52
CA ARG A 982 -18.30 -36.72 -55.02
C ARG A 982 -18.32 -36.96 -56.54
N GLY A 983 -18.59 -35.88 -57.27
CA GLY A 983 -17.98 -35.67 -58.58
C GLY A 983 -16.57 -35.11 -58.38
N ALA A 984 -15.65 -35.48 -59.27
CA ALA A 984 -14.22 -35.15 -59.31
C ALA A 984 -13.32 -35.96 -58.37
N GLU A 985 -12.76 -37.05 -58.92
CA GLU A 985 -11.32 -37.39 -58.87
C GLU A 985 -11.12 -38.76 -59.54
N LEU A 986 -11.23 -38.77 -60.87
CA LEU A 986 -10.82 -39.91 -61.71
C LEU A 986 -10.06 -39.33 -62.91
N LYS A 987 -8.91 -38.72 -62.61
CA LYS A 987 -7.84 -38.39 -63.56
C LYS A 987 -6.49 -38.48 -62.84
N ALA A 988 -5.97 -39.70 -62.74
CA ALA A 988 -4.55 -39.96 -62.53
C ALA A 988 -4.24 -41.40 -62.96
N CYS A 989 -4.33 -41.65 -64.27
CA CYS A 989 -3.61 -42.73 -64.95
C CYS A 989 -2.95 -42.10 -66.19
N GLN A 990 -1.85 -41.39 -65.95
CA GLN A 990 -0.67 -41.25 -66.82
C GLN A 990 0.48 -40.71 -65.99
#